data_AF-A0A9E4ESZ6-F1
#
_entry.id   AF-A0A9E4ESZ6-F1
#
_cell.length_a   1.000
_cell.length_b   1.000
_cell.length_c   1.000
_cell.angle_alpha   90.00
_cell.angle_beta   90.00
_cell.angle_gamma   90.00
#
_symmetry.space_group_name_H-M   'P 1'
#
loop_
_entity.id
_entity.type
_entity.pdbx_description
1 polymer ?
#
loop_
_entity_poly.entity_id
_entity_poly.type
_entity_poly.pdbx_seq_one_letter_code
_entity_poly.pdbx_strand_id
1 'polypeptide(L)'
;MHYIQWRCGSRIQVGVRAVVFSLMCVFVGGYAAPVSANTLSPGEVDAVYIRAMKSDHPDSIRLATGKLEGALKAYPNPALLRVRLGMLYLKARDTQRARARFRDALVGDSTLVAARYGLGRVYLELMNNPRRALKNLERAIRIDSTYADAHQLMGRAYLEMGKNEEVLASARAALRLDPDHAPSYMLLADYFLSNGNTTEAIRYFQEFLSREPDDEESAFDFAMHLLELDRYDEVLQLAALMDAERGLPLEAQVLAAWGDHEESLDAFERYISLLPLKARSAYYDISNVGSPDEVQAYGNTPPEEREAFLRGFWLKRDPFQTSGGAMRRVEHYRRVWRAMTLYGEIAWPFDARGRVFVRYGEPDWKSSWRQINAQVPIRVQRVQEKLAFQLYGRRGMDMTFIGPVYPIRSDRSVEKRLSQSEWRTNSKPLGGPEETDVGLTYYKPVTTSMDYSKVGWEVWVYADIENGLEVVFTDELYSGIYDFAPEPTPDGYDLDDLSMQRMGSMRRLMTRLPNLAPGARVARISKDLPERYDLSDLDPMEFYYEALSFRGRNGEADLQLNLGLPLDNVLVDGDRDTTVTLERRIALIEDRTEEVRKTRDRLDLRISPSRRGMGLLAVDRVDLTAPPGAYRLALQMSRLNTNRLQAYHQEVEVPDYESGQLLLSDLQVAYRVVEAGPGADPKSVRGQWQIAAAPSRAFRSGEPVYVYFEIYNLTRDSFGNTRYEVGYEVRRGRKKLKTLARKGSGEMVSVSYTQVGASPDESDYVELDLRTGKPGRYRVKMTVKDLVNDRQTVREGRFQILEK
;
A
#
# COMPACT_ATOMS: atom_id res chain seq x y z
N MET A 1 -49.91 -2.41 26.87
CA MET A 1 -50.48 -3.78 26.85
C MET A 1 -49.49 -4.68 26.12
N HIS A 2 -48.77 -5.45 26.93
CA HIS A 2 -47.74 -6.48 26.70
C HIS A 2 -46.73 -6.39 25.54
N TYR A 3 -45.55 -5.88 25.93
CA TYR A 3 -44.19 -6.22 25.49
C TYR A 3 -43.91 -7.74 25.52
N ILE A 4 -43.08 -8.23 24.59
CA ILE A 4 -42.17 -9.37 24.82
C ILE A 4 -40.80 -9.05 24.19
N GLN A 5 -39.84 -8.74 25.06
CA GLN A 5 -38.38 -8.81 24.83
C GLN A 5 -37.92 -10.27 24.89
N TRP A 6 -36.87 -10.64 24.16
CA TRP A 6 -35.98 -11.74 24.54
C TRP A 6 -34.51 -11.39 24.29
N ARG A 7 -33.80 -11.06 25.38
CA ARG A 7 -32.38 -11.37 25.58
C ARG A 7 -32.33 -12.63 26.46
N CYS A 8 -31.47 -13.60 26.14
CA CYS A 8 -30.82 -14.43 27.15
C CYS A 8 -29.65 -15.20 26.53
N GLY A 9 -28.45 -14.97 27.06
CA GLY A 9 -27.33 -15.90 26.99
C GLY A 9 -27.12 -16.51 28.38
N SER A 10 -26.94 -17.84 28.45
CA SER A 10 -25.99 -18.51 29.35
C SER A 10 -26.10 -20.03 29.22
N ARG A 11 -24.94 -20.67 29.11
CA ARG A 11 -24.64 -22.11 29.10
C ARG A 11 -25.30 -22.87 30.26
N ILE A 12 -25.71 -24.13 30.02
CA ILE A 12 -25.51 -25.31 30.90
C ILE A 12 -25.51 -26.56 29.99
N GLN A 13 -24.74 -27.56 30.41
CA GLN A 13 -24.23 -28.72 29.70
C GLN A 13 -25.04 -30.00 30.02
N VAL A 14 -24.93 -31.01 29.12
CA VAL A 14 -25.15 -32.46 29.29
C VAL A 14 -26.60 -33.02 29.24
N GLY A 15 -26.79 -34.04 28.38
CA GLY A 15 -27.81 -35.08 28.60
C GLY A 15 -28.33 -35.82 27.36
N VAL A 16 -27.58 -36.81 26.87
CA VAL A 16 -28.03 -37.82 25.89
C VAL A 16 -29.20 -38.64 26.46
N ARG A 17 -30.27 -38.88 25.67
CA ARG A 17 -30.95 -40.19 25.59
C ARG A 17 -31.97 -40.27 24.44
N ALA A 18 -31.75 -41.28 23.60
CA ALA A 18 -32.67 -41.80 22.62
C ALA A 18 -33.85 -42.52 23.29
N VAL A 19 -35.06 -42.38 22.74
CA VAL A 19 -36.14 -43.36 22.90
C VAL A 19 -36.86 -43.51 21.56
N VAL A 20 -36.81 -44.75 21.07
CA VAL A 20 -37.54 -45.32 19.95
C VAL A 20 -38.99 -45.57 20.39
N PHE A 21 -39.98 -45.19 19.59
CA PHE A 21 -41.30 -45.85 19.63
C PHE A 21 -41.90 -45.96 18.23
N SER A 22 -42.18 -47.21 17.86
CA SER A 22 -42.83 -47.64 16.63
C SER A 22 -44.35 -47.51 16.70
N LEU A 23 -44.92 -47.17 15.53
CA LEU A 23 -46.22 -47.51 14.95
C LEU A 23 -47.42 -47.86 15.86
N MET A 24 -48.53 -47.16 15.61
CA MET A 24 -49.79 -47.86 15.36
C MET A 24 -50.67 -47.06 14.37
N CYS A 25 -50.87 -47.63 13.18
CA CYS A 25 -51.88 -47.21 12.21
C CYS A 25 -53.25 -47.78 12.60
N VAL A 26 -54.29 -46.94 12.64
CA VAL A 26 -55.68 -47.36 12.43
C VAL A 26 -56.26 -46.48 11.33
N PHE A 27 -56.56 -47.12 10.19
CA PHE A 27 -57.29 -46.52 9.07
C PHE A 27 -58.79 -46.79 9.25
N VAL A 28 -59.61 -45.73 9.26
CA VAL A 28 -60.98 -45.79 8.76
C VAL A 28 -61.17 -44.58 7.85
N GLY A 29 -61.45 -44.86 6.58
CA GLY A 29 -61.38 -43.91 5.48
C GLY A 29 -62.53 -42.90 5.42
N GLY A 30 -62.17 -41.65 5.20
CA GLY A 30 -62.97 -40.63 4.53
C GLY A 30 -62.02 -39.89 3.59
N TYR A 31 -62.41 -39.76 2.32
CA TYR A 31 -61.62 -39.20 1.22
C TYR A 31 -60.80 -37.96 1.60
N ALA A 32 -59.48 -38.12 1.71
CA ALA A 32 -58.51 -37.03 1.62
C ALA A 32 -57.57 -37.35 0.45
N ALA A 33 -57.56 -36.47 -0.55
CA ALA A 33 -56.54 -36.49 -1.60
C ALA A 33 -55.14 -36.45 -0.98
N PRO A 34 -54.11 -37.06 -1.61
CA PRO A 34 -52.76 -37.02 -1.08
C PRO A 34 -52.24 -35.59 -1.15
N VAL A 35 -52.25 -34.87 -0.02
CA VAL A 35 -51.46 -33.64 0.11
C VAL A 35 -50.01 -34.08 0.13
N SER A 36 -49.29 -33.77 -0.95
CA SER A 36 -47.87 -34.08 -1.11
C SER A 36 -47.06 -33.59 0.09
N ALA A 37 -46.11 -34.39 0.55
CA ALA A 37 -45.22 -34.19 1.70
C ALA A 37 -44.20 -33.02 1.57
N ASN A 38 -44.58 -31.89 0.98
CA ASN A 38 -43.65 -30.80 0.67
C ASN A 38 -44.24 -29.38 0.83
N THR A 39 -45.18 -29.20 1.75
CA THR A 39 -45.75 -27.87 2.04
C THR A 39 -45.23 -27.35 3.36
N LEU A 40 -44.21 -26.48 3.31
CA LEU A 40 -43.71 -25.75 4.49
C LEU A 40 -44.86 -24.93 5.10
N SER A 41 -45.05 -25.01 6.40
CA SER A 41 -45.94 -24.12 7.16
C SER A 41 -45.37 -22.68 7.23
N PRO A 42 -46.19 -21.65 7.52
CA PRO A 42 -45.71 -20.27 7.60
C PRO A 42 -44.55 -20.08 8.58
N GLY A 43 -44.59 -20.76 9.74
CA GLY A 43 -43.49 -20.74 10.72
C GLY A 43 -42.20 -21.40 10.23
N GLU A 44 -42.30 -22.46 9.41
CA GLU A 44 -41.13 -23.09 8.80
C GLU A 44 -40.53 -22.21 7.70
N VAL A 45 -41.35 -21.51 6.91
CA VAL A 45 -40.89 -20.49 5.96
C VAL A 45 -40.11 -19.39 6.70
N ASP A 46 -40.64 -18.91 7.82
CA ASP A 46 -39.97 -17.91 8.66
C ASP A 46 -38.62 -18.43 9.19
N ALA A 47 -38.59 -19.65 9.72
CA ALA A 47 -37.36 -20.24 10.23
C ALA A 47 -36.30 -20.42 9.14
N VAL A 48 -36.70 -20.85 7.93
CA VAL A 48 -35.80 -20.98 6.77
C VAL A 48 -35.28 -19.63 6.33
N TYR A 49 -36.16 -18.62 6.22
CA TYR A 49 -35.78 -17.25 5.85
C TYR A 49 -34.82 -16.63 6.85
N ILE A 50 -35.14 -16.65 8.14
CA ILE A 50 -34.31 -16.05 9.20
C ILE A 50 -32.93 -16.72 9.25
N ARG A 51 -32.88 -18.06 9.16
CA ARG A 51 -31.61 -18.80 9.15
C ARG A 51 -30.74 -18.40 7.95
N ALA A 52 -31.35 -18.27 6.77
CA ALA A 52 -30.64 -17.87 5.56
C ALA A 52 -30.18 -16.41 5.61
N MET A 53 -30.99 -15.51 6.17
CA MET A 53 -30.62 -14.11 6.36
C MET A 53 -29.45 -13.94 7.35
N LYS A 54 -29.37 -14.78 8.38
CA LYS A 54 -28.25 -14.79 9.36
C LYS A 54 -27.00 -15.54 8.88
N SER A 55 -27.07 -16.26 7.76
CA SER A 55 -25.93 -17.02 7.24
C SER A 55 -25.27 -16.24 6.12
N ASP A 56 -23.94 -16.16 6.16
CA ASP A 56 -23.15 -15.52 5.09
C ASP A 56 -22.61 -16.53 4.08
N HIS A 57 -22.93 -17.82 4.28
CA HIS A 57 -22.52 -18.87 3.36
C HIS A 57 -23.45 -18.93 2.13
N PRO A 58 -22.94 -18.79 0.89
CA PRO A 58 -23.77 -18.77 -0.32
C PRO A 58 -24.66 -20.02 -0.49
N ASP A 59 -24.15 -21.20 -0.12
CA ASP A 59 -24.94 -22.43 -0.15
C ASP A 59 -26.15 -22.42 0.78
N SER A 60 -26.06 -21.78 1.95
CA SER A 60 -27.20 -21.66 2.86
C SER A 60 -28.33 -20.86 2.21
N ILE A 61 -27.97 -19.75 1.54
CA ILE A 61 -28.93 -18.90 0.82
C ILE A 61 -29.50 -19.65 -0.40
N ARG A 62 -28.67 -20.37 -1.15
CA ARG A 62 -29.09 -21.19 -2.30
C ARG A 62 -30.05 -22.32 -1.90
N LEU A 63 -29.75 -23.02 -0.81
CA LEU A 63 -30.62 -24.09 -0.29
C LEU A 63 -31.95 -23.52 0.21
N ALA A 64 -31.91 -22.37 0.91
CA ALA A 64 -33.12 -21.72 1.40
C ALA A 64 -34.01 -21.20 0.26
N THR A 65 -33.44 -20.53 -0.74
CA THR A 65 -34.19 -20.07 -1.91
C THR A 65 -34.84 -21.23 -2.66
N GLY A 66 -34.12 -22.32 -2.90
CA GLY A 66 -34.70 -23.53 -3.53
C GLY A 66 -35.88 -24.11 -2.75
N LYS A 67 -35.77 -24.20 -1.42
CA LYS A 67 -36.87 -24.65 -0.55
C LYS A 67 -38.09 -23.72 -0.60
N LEU A 68 -37.85 -22.41 -0.53
CA LEU A 68 -38.92 -21.41 -0.53
C LEU A 68 -39.60 -21.26 -1.90
N GLU A 69 -38.87 -21.46 -3.01
CA GLU A 69 -39.46 -21.50 -4.35
C GLU A 69 -40.39 -22.72 -4.52
N GLY A 70 -40.01 -23.88 -3.99
CA GLY A 70 -40.86 -25.07 -3.98
C GLY A 70 -42.17 -24.87 -3.22
N ALA A 71 -42.13 -24.12 -2.12
CA ALA A 71 -43.30 -23.80 -1.32
C ALA A 71 -44.27 -22.84 -2.01
N LEU A 72 -43.81 -22.02 -2.96
CA LEU A 72 -44.61 -20.97 -3.60
C LEU A 72 -45.93 -21.46 -4.22
N LYS A 73 -45.95 -22.70 -4.72
CA LYS A 73 -47.12 -23.34 -5.36
C LYS A 73 -48.23 -23.72 -4.37
N ALA A 74 -47.89 -23.88 -3.10
CA ALA A 74 -48.80 -24.37 -2.06
C ALA A 74 -49.46 -23.25 -1.23
N TYR A 75 -49.03 -21.99 -1.40
CA TYR A 75 -49.50 -20.87 -0.60
C TYR A 75 -50.67 -20.14 -1.27
N PRO A 76 -51.83 -19.99 -0.59
CA PRO A 76 -52.99 -19.27 -1.12
C PRO A 76 -52.72 -17.77 -1.36
N ASN A 77 -51.87 -17.15 -0.54
CA ASN A 77 -51.40 -15.77 -0.74
C ASN A 77 -49.86 -15.73 -0.67
N PRO A 78 -49.17 -15.93 -1.81
CA PRO A 78 -47.71 -16.02 -1.84
C PRO A 78 -47.01 -14.66 -1.79
N ALA A 79 -47.73 -13.53 -1.67
CA ALA A 79 -47.13 -12.21 -1.85
C ALA A 79 -46.02 -11.91 -0.81
N LEU A 80 -46.23 -12.23 0.47
CA LEU A 80 -45.21 -12.07 1.52
C LEU A 80 -44.04 -13.06 1.36
N LEU A 81 -44.32 -14.29 0.93
CA LEU A 81 -43.28 -15.28 0.61
C LEU A 81 -42.41 -14.82 -0.56
N ARG A 82 -43.00 -14.15 -1.56
CA ARG A 82 -42.27 -13.53 -2.67
C ARG A 82 -41.38 -12.38 -2.21
N VAL A 83 -41.80 -11.59 -1.21
CA VAL A 83 -40.93 -10.59 -0.59
C VAL A 83 -39.71 -11.25 0.07
N ARG A 84 -39.93 -12.32 0.87
CA ARG A 84 -38.83 -13.06 1.51
C ARG A 84 -37.86 -13.66 0.49
N LEU A 85 -38.38 -14.29 -0.56
CA LEU A 85 -37.57 -14.77 -1.69
C LEU A 85 -36.81 -13.63 -2.37
N GLY A 86 -37.46 -12.50 -2.61
CA GLY A 86 -36.83 -11.31 -3.17
C GLY A 86 -35.64 -10.82 -2.33
N MET A 87 -35.79 -10.80 -1.00
CA MET A 87 -34.72 -10.42 -0.06
C MET A 87 -33.56 -11.42 -0.06
N LEU A 88 -33.84 -12.73 -0.12
CA LEU A 88 -32.78 -13.74 -0.23
C LEU A 88 -32.03 -13.66 -1.57
N TYR A 89 -32.74 -13.42 -2.67
CA TYR A 89 -32.09 -13.18 -3.97
C TYR A 89 -31.29 -11.90 -3.98
N LEU A 90 -31.74 -10.87 -3.26
CA LEU A 90 -30.99 -9.64 -3.07
C LEU A 90 -29.70 -9.92 -2.28
N LYS A 91 -29.77 -10.68 -1.17
CA LYS A 91 -28.57 -11.11 -0.41
C LYS A 91 -27.62 -11.95 -1.27
N ALA A 92 -28.15 -12.81 -2.15
CA ALA A 92 -27.37 -13.57 -3.13
C ALA A 92 -26.89 -12.74 -4.34
N ARG A 93 -27.17 -11.44 -4.38
CA ARG A 93 -26.89 -10.51 -5.50
C ARG A 93 -27.48 -10.92 -6.85
N ASP A 94 -28.49 -11.81 -6.88
CA ASP A 94 -29.25 -12.20 -8.08
C ASP A 94 -30.28 -11.12 -8.44
N THR A 95 -29.80 -10.11 -9.15
CA THR A 95 -30.57 -8.91 -9.51
C THR A 95 -31.87 -9.23 -10.26
N GLN A 96 -31.83 -10.18 -11.19
CA GLN A 96 -32.99 -10.48 -12.04
C GLN A 96 -34.08 -11.17 -11.22
N ARG A 97 -33.73 -12.21 -10.45
CA ARG A 97 -34.72 -12.92 -9.64
C ARG A 97 -35.23 -12.06 -8.49
N ALA A 98 -34.36 -11.32 -7.80
CA ALA A 98 -34.79 -10.40 -6.73
C ALA A 98 -35.85 -9.43 -7.23
N ARG A 99 -35.56 -8.73 -8.35
CA ARG A 99 -36.49 -7.78 -8.96
C ARG A 99 -37.80 -8.45 -9.38
N ALA A 100 -37.73 -9.63 -10.00
CA ALA A 100 -38.91 -10.36 -10.44
C ALA A 100 -39.82 -10.70 -9.25
N ARG A 101 -39.26 -11.26 -8.17
CA ARG A 101 -40.03 -11.66 -6.98
C ARG A 101 -40.69 -10.48 -6.28
N PHE A 102 -40.02 -9.34 -6.14
CA PHE A 102 -40.67 -8.15 -5.58
C PHE A 102 -41.77 -7.58 -6.49
N ARG A 103 -41.61 -7.65 -7.82
CA ARG A 103 -42.68 -7.24 -8.76
C ARG A 103 -43.87 -8.18 -8.68
N ASP A 104 -43.63 -9.49 -8.65
CA ASP A 104 -44.68 -10.51 -8.51
C ASP A 104 -45.43 -10.39 -7.18
N ALA A 105 -44.75 -9.95 -6.11
CA ALA A 105 -45.39 -9.62 -4.85
C ALA A 105 -46.36 -8.44 -5.00
N LEU A 106 -45.93 -7.38 -5.69
CA LEU A 106 -46.74 -6.17 -5.92
C LEU A 106 -47.90 -6.36 -6.91
N VAL A 107 -47.82 -7.37 -7.79
CA VAL A 107 -48.95 -7.78 -8.63
C VAL A 107 -50.04 -8.45 -7.78
N GLY A 108 -49.64 -9.26 -6.80
CA GLY A 108 -50.57 -9.93 -5.88
C GLY A 108 -51.17 -8.97 -4.84
N ASP A 109 -50.34 -8.08 -4.30
CA ASP A 109 -50.77 -7.03 -3.37
C ASP A 109 -49.95 -5.77 -3.60
N SER A 110 -50.60 -4.78 -4.22
CA SER A 110 -50.00 -3.50 -4.56
C SER A 110 -49.81 -2.58 -3.34
N THR A 111 -50.16 -2.98 -2.12
CA THR A 111 -49.95 -2.19 -0.89
C THR A 111 -48.76 -2.66 -0.06
N LEU A 112 -48.06 -3.72 -0.47
CA LEU A 112 -46.89 -4.22 0.26
C LEU A 112 -45.73 -3.23 0.26
N VAL A 113 -45.54 -2.57 1.40
CA VAL A 113 -44.44 -1.62 1.67
C VAL A 113 -43.09 -2.32 1.53
N ALA A 114 -42.92 -3.49 2.15
CA ALA A 114 -41.70 -4.28 2.11
C ALA A 114 -41.28 -4.69 0.68
N ALA A 115 -42.23 -4.92 -0.23
CA ALA A 115 -41.94 -5.23 -1.63
C ALA A 115 -41.42 -4.01 -2.40
N ARG A 116 -41.98 -2.82 -2.14
CA ARG A 116 -41.47 -1.56 -2.72
C ARG A 116 -40.11 -1.18 -2.16
N TYR A 117 -39.91 -1.33 -0.86
CA TYR A 117 -38.63 -1.17 -0.21
C TYR A 117 -37.58 -2.10 -0.82
N GLY A 118 -37.90 -3.40 -0.97
CA GLY A 118 -37.06 -4.37 -1.64
C GLY A 118 -36.70 -3.99 -3.08
N LEU A 119 -37.65 -3.48 -3.88
CA LEU A 119 -37.34 -2.92 -5.20
C LEU A 119 -36.44 -1.70 -5.12
N GLY A 120 -36.65 -0.82 -4.14
CA GLY A 120 -35.78 0.32 -3.86
C GLY A 120 -34.34 -0.13 -3.65
N ARG A 121 -34.13 -1.13 -2.78
CA ARG A 121 -32.82 -1.74 -2.54
C ARG A 121 -32.20 -2.34 -3.79
N VAL A 122 -32.96 -3.12 -4.58
CA VAL A 122 -32.44 -3.69 -5.84
C VAL A 122 -31.97 -2.60 -6.79
N TYR A 123 -32.74 -1.52 -6.95
CA TYR A 123 -32.36 -0.42 -7.84
C TYR A 123 -31.13 0.33 -7.33
N LEU A 124 -31.01 0.55 -6.03
CA LEU A 124 -29.89 1.26 -5.44
C LEU A 124 -28.62 0.38 -5.41
N GLU A 125 -28.69 -0.77 -4.76
CA GLU A 125 -27.54 -1.60 -4.40
C GLU A 125 -27.01 -2.47 -5.54
N LEU A 126 -27.87 -2.91 -6.47
CA LEU A 126 -27.48 -3.86 -7.53
C LEU A 126 -27.48 -3.25 -8.93
N MET A 127 -28.25 -2.18 -9.15
CA MET A 127 -28.39 -1.54 -10.46
C MET A 127 -27.81 -0.12 -10.52
N ASN A 128 -27.25 0.39 -9.40
CA ASN A 128 -26.75 1.75 -9.25
C ASN A 128 -27.68 2.81 -9.85
N ASN A 129 -28.97 2.73 -9.53
CA ASN A 129 -30.01 3.60 -10.07
C ASN A 129 -30.80 4.30 -8.95
N PRO A 130 -30.19 5.31 -8.30
CA PRO A 130 -30.80 5.99 -7.15
C PRO A 130 -32.14 6.65 -7.50
N ARG A 131 -32.31 7.15 -8.74
CA ARG A 131 -33.58 7.75 -9.20
C ARG A 131 -34.74 6.73 -9.22
N ARG A 132 -34.50 5.51 -9.70
CA ARG A 132 -35.52 4.45 -9.67
C ARG A 132 -35.73 3.91 -8.26
N ALA A 133 -34.70 3.90 -7.43
CA ALA A 133 -34.82 3.55 -6.02
C ALA A 133 -35.79 4.52 -5.31
N LEU A 134 -35.53 5.83 -5.41
CA LEU A 134 -36.36 6.90 -4.84
C LEU A 134 -37.84 6.77 -5.24
N LYS A 135 -38.14 6.54 -6.53
CA LYS A 135 -39.53 6.37 -6.99
C LYS A 135 -40.27 5.22 -6.30
N ASN A 136 -39.59 4.12 -5.97
CA ASN A 136 -40.20 3.01 -5.25
C ASN A 136 -40.32 3.32 -3.75
N LEU A 137 -39.32 3.97 -3.16
CA LEU A 137 -39.32 4.34 -1.74
C LEU A 137 -40.35 5.42 -1.41
N GLU A 138 -40.51 6.44 -2.25
CA GLU A 138 -41.59 7.43 -2.14
C GLU A 138 -42.98 6.79 -2.18
N ARG A 139 -43.14 5.72 -2.96
CA ARG A 139 -44.39 4.95 -2.97
C ARG A 139 -44.54 4.10 -1.72
N ALA A 140 -43.45 3.58 -1.15
CA ALA A 140 -43.48 2.87 0.13
C ALA A 140 -43.91 3.81 1.25
N ILE A 141 -43.31 5.00 1.35
CA ILE A 141 -43.60 6.01 2.37
C ILE A 141 -45.01 6.62 2.23
N ARG A 142 -45.54 6.72 1.00
CA ARG A 142 -46.95 7.12 0.80
C ARG A 142 -47.95 6.11 1.36
N ILE A 143 -47.57 4.84 1.44
CA ILE A 143 -48.43 3.78 1.96
C ILE A 143 -48.24 3.67 3.47
N ASP A 144 -46.99 3.71 3.92
CA ASP A 144 -46.62 3.69 5.33
C ASP A 144 -45.54 4.74 5.59
N SER A 145 -45.95 5.89 6.15
CA SER A 145 -45.04 6.98 6.46
C SER A 145 -44.12 6.69 7.65
N THR A 146 -44.37 5.61 8.40
CA THR A 146 -43.65 5.22 9.61
C THR A 146 -42.52 4.21 9.35
N TYR A 147 -42.32 3.80 8.10
CA TYR A 147 -41.30 2.85 7.72
C TYR A 147 -39.90 3.49 7.71
N ALA A 148 -39.20 3.46 8.85
CA ALA A 148 -37.90 4.09 9.06
C ALA A 148 -36.84 3.64 8.04
N ASP A 149 -36.80 2.34 7.72
CA ASP A 149 -35.93 1.75 6.68
C ASP A 149 -36.06 2.45 5.32
N ALA A 150 -37.28 2.82 4.90
CA ALA A 150 -37.46 3.50 3.61
C ALA A 150 -36.94 4.94 3.64
N HIS A 151 -37.08 5.65 4.77
CA HIS A 151 -36.49 6.98 4.93
C HIS A 151 -34.96 6.88 4.90
N GLN A 152 -34.37 5.95 5.64
CA GLN A 152 -32.92 5.73 5.62
C GLN A 152 -32.42 5.41 4.19
N LEU A 153 -33.07 4.50 3.48
CA LEU A 153 -32.64 4.13 2.14
C LEU A 153 -32.85 5.25 1.10
N MET A 154 -33.84 6.13 1.30
CA MET A 154 -33.94 7.36 0.52
C MET A 154 -32.74 8.28 0.78
N GLY A 155 -32.34 8.42 2.05
CA GLY A 155 -31.13 9.14 2.43
C GLY A 155 -29.89 8.59 1.73
N ARG A 156 -29.71 7.26 1.71
CA ARG A 156 -28.61 6.63 0.95
C ARG A 156 -28.70 6.93 -0.55
N ALA A 157 -29.90 6.87 -1.15
CA ALA A 157 -30.08 7.23 -2.56
C ALA A 157 -29.77 8.71 -2.84
N TYR A 158 -30.02 9.61 -1.89
CA TYR A 158 -29.64 11.02 -1.99
C TYR A 158 -28.13 11.22 -1.84
N LEU A 159 -27.47 10.43 -0.99
CA LEU A 159 -26.02 10.46 -0.80
C LEU A 159 -25.31 10.13 -2.11
N GLU A 160 -25.72 9.06 -2.79
CA GLU A 160 -25.22 8.67 -4.14
C GLU A 160 -25.46 9.76 -5.22
N MET A 161 -26.43 10.64 -4.99
CA MET A 161 -26.76 11.75 -5.89
C MET A 161 -26.08 13.08 -5.49
N GLY A 162 -25.30 13.12 -4.40
CA GLY A 162 -24.68 14.34 -3.87
C GLY A 162 -25.69 15.35 -3.29
N LYS A 163 -26.88 14.88 -2.88
CA LYS A 163 -27.99 15.70 -2.40
C LYS A 163 -27.98 15.85 -0.88
N ASN A 164 -27.02 16.63 -0.39
CA ASN A 164 -26.63 16.69 1.02
C ASN A 164 -27.78 17.05 1.99
N GLU A 165 -28.61 18.03 1.65
CA GLU A 165 -29.72 18.45 2.53
C GLU A 165 -30.76 17.34 2.69
N GLU A 166 -31.08 16.64 1.59
CA GLU A 166 -32.03 15.56 1.58
C GLU A 166 -31.53 14.30 2.33
N VAL A 167 -30.20 14.06 2.36
CA VAL A 167 -29.60 13.01 3.21
C VAL A 167 -29.93 13.26 4.68
N LEU A 168 -29.61 14.46 5.17
CA LEU A 168 -29.84 14.82 6.58
C LEU A 168 -31.32 14.82 6.94
N ALA A 169 -32.19 15.32 6.05
CA ALA A 169 -33.64 15.27 6.26
C ALA A 169 -34.17 13.84 6.38
N SER A 170 -33.67 12.93 5.53
CA SER A 170 -34.09 11.53 5.51
C SER A 170 -33.58 10.78 6.74
N ALA A 171 -32.31 10.97 7.14
CA ALA A 171 -31.76 10.40 8.36
C ALA A 171 -32.50 10.88 9.61
N ARG A 172 -32.82 12.18 9.70
CA ARG A 172 -33.61 12.75 10.81
C ARG A 172 -35.04 12.22 10.83
N ALA A 173 -35.65 11.98 9.67
CA ALA A 173 -36.98 11.38 9.60
C ALA A 173 -36.95 9.94 10.13
N ALA A 174 -35.97 9.13 9.71
CA ALA A 174 -35.79 7.77 10.21
C ALA A 174 -35.53 7.75 11.73
N LEU A 175 -34.60 8.56 12.24
CA LEU A 175 -34.27 8.64 13.67
C LEU A 175 -35.40 9.20 14.54
N ARG A 176 -36.32 9.99 13.97
CA ARG A 176 -37.53 10.44 14.68
C ARG A 176 -38.54 9.31 14.84
N LEU A 177 -38.61 8.43 13.85
CA LEU A 177 -39.50 7.26 13.87
C LEU A 177 -38.93 6.15 14.76
N ASP A 178 -37.62 5.95 14.70
CA ASP A 178 -36.88 4.99 15.49
C ASP A 178 -35.51 5.57 15.92
N PRO A 179 -35.41 6.07 17.18
CA PRO A 179 -34.16 6.64 17.71
C PRO A 179 -33.00 5.66 17.81
N ASP A 180 -33.26 4.35 17.81
CA ASP A 180 -32.24 3.29 17.89
C ASP A 180 -31.94 2.66 16.52
N HIS A 181 -32.40 3.28 15.43
CA HIS A 181 -32.20 2.80 14.07
C HIS A 181 -30.73 2.89 13.64
N ALA A 182 -29.95 1.84 13.93
CA ALA A 182 -28.51 1.75 13.63
C ALA A 182 -28.18 2.15 12.17
N PRO A 183 -28.87 1.67 11.12
CA PRO A 183 -28.55 2.05 9.73
C PRO A 183 -28.65 3.55 9.42
N SER A 184 -29.39 4.31 10.24
CA SER A 184 -29.46 5.78 10.10
C SER A 184 -28.24 6.48 10.68
N TYR A 185 -27.66 5.95 11.76
CA TYR A 185 -26.38 6.42 12.28
C TYR A 185 -25.25 6.12 11.31
N MET A 186 -25.26 4.93 10.68
CA MET A 186 -24.31 4.60 9.59
C MET A 186 -24.44 5.58 8.42
N LEU A 187 -25.65 5.86 7.95
CA LEU A 187 -25.88 6.83 6.87
C LEU A 187 -25.30 8.22 7.22
N LEU A 188 -25.43 8.65 8.47
CA LEU A 188 -24.83 9.90 8.93
C LEU A 188 -23.30 9.81 8.95
N ALA A 189 -22.73 8.70 9.41
CA ALA A 189 -21.29 8.47 9.35
C ALA A 189 -20.77 8.57 7.90
N ASP A 190 -21.37 7.85 6.96
CA ASP A 190 -21.04 7.89 5.52
C ASP A 190 -21.19 9.30 4.94
N TYR A 191 -22.25 10.01 5.32
CA TYR A 191 -22.49 11.39 4.90
C TYR A 191 -21.37 12.33 5.37
N PHE A 192 -21.00 12.29 6.65
CA PHE A 192 -19.95 13.16 7.16
C PHE A 192 -18.58 12.78 6.61
N LEU A 193 -18.33 11.49 6.38
CA LEU A 193 -17.10 10.99 5.78
C LEU A 193 -16.94 11.48 4.33
N SER A 194 -17.97 11.34 3.51
CA SER A 194 -17.98 11.82 2.10
C SER A 194 -17.86 13.34 1.97
N ASN A 195 -18.22 14.10 3.00
CA ASN A 195 -18.04 15.55 3.07
C ASN A 195 -16.72 15.97 3.77
N GLY A 196 -15.83 15.01 4.08
CA GLY A 196 -14.53 15.29 4.69
C GLY A 196 -14.57 15.66 6.18
N ASN A 197 -15.72 15.55 6.84
CA ASN A 197 -15.86 15.79 8.27
C ASN A 197 -15.70 14.48 9.06
N THR A 198 -14.46 14.01 9.17
CA THR A 198 -14.15 12.73 9.82
C THR A 198 -14.57 12.70 11.29
N THR A 199 -14.45 13.83 12.02
CA THR A 199 -14.79 13.88 13.45
C THR A 199 -16.25 13.54 13.69
N GLU A 200 -17.18 14.13 12.91
CA GLU A 200 -18.59 13.78 13.00
C GLU A 200 -18.86 12.37 12.48
N ALA A 201 -18.15 11.93 11.43
CA ALA A 201 -18.29 10.58 10.90
C ALA A 201 -18.01 9.53 11.99
N ILE A 202 -16.88 9.66 12.70
CA ILE A 202 -16.49 8.77 13.80
C ILE A 202 -17.52 8.80 14.93
N ARG A 203 -18.01 9.99 15.31
CA ARG A 203 -19.02 10.12 16.36
C ARG A 203 -20.30 9.35 15.99
N TYR A 204 -20.80 9.51 14.77
CA TYR A 204 -21.98 8.79 14.31
C TYR A 204 -21.74 7.29 14.12
N PHE A 205 -20.52 6.91 13.75
CA PHE A 205 -20.11 5.51 13.67
C PHE A 205 -20.06 4.84 15.06
N GLN A 206 -19.60 5.55 16.08
CA GLN A 206 -19.66 5.09 17.47
C GLN A 206 -21.10 4.90 17.94
N GLU A 207 -22.02 5.79 17.55
CA GLU A 207 -23.46 5.60 17.81
C GLU A 207 -23.99 4.35 17.10
N PHE A 208 -23.57 4.08 15.85
CA PHE A 208 -23.89 2.83 15.15
C PHE A 208 -23.39 1.60 15.94
N LEU A 209 -22.10 1.55 16.29
CA LEU A 209 -21.52 0.42 17.02
C LEU A 209 -22.10 0.24 18.42
N SER A 210 -22.53 1.30 19.09
CA SER A 210 -23.19 1.17 20.41
C SER A 210 -24.53 0.40 20.33
N ARG A 211 -25.15 0.37 19.13
CA ARG A 211 -26.41 -0.32 18.86
C ARG A 211 -26.19 -1.69 18.23
N GLU A 212 -25.17 -1.81 17.38
CA GLU A 212 -24.73 -3.04 16.74
C GLU A 212 -23.26 -3.35 17.11
N PRO A 213 -22.96 -3.72 18.37
CA PRO A 213 -21.58 -3.88 18.86
C PRO A 213 -20.87 -5.10 18.26
N ASP A 214 -21.63 -6.05 17.72
CA ASP A 214 -21.12 -7.29 17.13
C ASP A 214 -20.99 -7.20 15.59
N ASP A 215 -21.26 -6.04 14.98
CA ASP A 215 -21.12 -5.83 13.53
C ASP A 215 -19.68 -5.48 13.14
N GLU A 216 -18.82 -6.51 13.19
CA GLU A 216 -17.41 -6.40 12.82
C GLU A 216 -17.21 -6.10 11.33
N GLU A 217 -18.15 -6.46 10.45
CA GLU A 217 -18.06 -6.21 9.00
C GLU A 217 -18.16 -4.71 8.73
N SER A 218 -19.19 -4.06 9.27
CA SER A 218 -19.34 -2.62 9.20
C SER A 218 -18.18 -1.86 9.87
N ALA A 219 -17.68 -2.36 11.01
CA ALA A 219 -16.48 -1.83 11.67
C ALA A 219 -15.25 -1.88 10.77
N PHE A 220 -15.04 -3.02 10.12
CA PHE A 220 -13.93 -3.24 9.22
C PHE A 220 -14.02 -2.35 7.97
N ASP A 221 -15.18 -2.26 7.33
CA ASP A 221 -15.39 -1.40 6.17
C ASP A 221 -15.14 0.07 6.50
N PHE A 222 -15.63 0.54 7.65
CA PHE A 222 -15.37 1.91 8.09
C PHE A 222 -13.88 2.16 8.39
N ALA A 223 -13.20 1.20 9.02
CA ALA A 223 -11.76 1.27 9.25
C ALA A 223 -10.97 1.30 7.92
N MET A 224 -11.40 0.57 6.89
CA MET A 224 -10.80 0.64 5.56
C MET A 224 -10.94 2.03 4.94
N HIS A 225 -12.08 2.69 5.10
CA HIS A 225 -12.27 4.06 4.58
C HIS A 225 -11.42 5.07 5.35
N LEU A 226 -11.29 4.90 6.67
CA LEU A 226 -10.39 5.72 7.48
C LEU A 226 -8.92 5.53 7.09
N LEU A 227 -8.52 4.31 6.73
CA LEU A 227 -7.18 4.01 6.22
C LEU A 227 -6.91 4.75 4.90
N GLU A 228 -7.90 4.83 4.00
CA GLU A 228 -7.81 5.60 2.75
C GLU A 228 -7.75 7.12 2.96
N LEU A 229 -8.16 7.59 4.13
CA LEU A 229 -8.10 9.00 4.54
C LEU A 229 -6.90 9.31 5.46
N ASP A 230 -5.96 8.36 5.60
CA ASP A 230 -4.79 8.45 6.47
C ASP A 230 -5.10 8.72 7.96
N ARG A 231 -6.27 8.22 8.42
CA ARG A 231 -6.78 8.37 9.80
C ARG A 231 -6.33 7.24 10.70
N TYR A 232 -5.00 7.11 10.81
CA TYR A 232 -4.35 5.94 11.40
C TYR A 232 -4.67 5.67 12.87
N ASP A 233 -4.75 6.72 13.70
CA ASP A 233 -5.09 6.56 15.12
C ASP A 233 -6.47 5.94 15.32
N GLU A 234 -7.44 6.34 14.50
CA GLU A 234 -8.80 5.81 14.56
C GLU A 234 -8.90 4.40 13.97
N VAL A 235 -8.12 4.09 12.93
CA VAL A 235 -7.99 2.72 12.43
C VAL A 235 -7.49 1.79 13.54
N LEU A 236 -6.46 2.19 14.30
CA LEU A 236 -5.96 1.38 15.41
C LEU A 236 -6.98 1.19 16.53
N GLN A 237 -7.75 2.24 16.86
CA GLN A 237 -8.82 2.12 17.85
C GLN A 237 -9.88 1.10 17.42
N LEU A 238 -10.30 1.12 16.16
CA LEU A 238 -11.28 0.17 15.63
C LEU A 238 -10.69 -1.24 15.51
N ALA A 239 -9.46 -1.37 15.02
CA ALA A 239 -8.76 -2.65 14.91
C ALA A 239 -8.64 -3.36 16.25
N ALA A 240 -8.43 -2.61 17.35
CA ALA A 240 -8.37 -3.15 18.71
C ALA A 240 -9.70 -3.70 19.23
N LEU A 241 -10.83 -3.36 18.60
CA LEU A 241 -12.17 -3.89 18.93
C LEU A 241 -12.53 -5.15 18.14
N MET A 242 -11.74 -5.51 17.12
CA MET A 242 -12.00 -6.63 16.22
C MET A 242 -11.28 -7.90 16.66
N ASP A 243 -11.67 -9.04 16.10
CA ASP A 243 -10.87 -10.24 16.18
C ASP A 243 -9.48 -10.08 15.52
N ALA A 244 -8.58 -11.01 15.80
CA ALA A 244 -7.21 -10.94 15.28
C ALA A 244 -7.14 -11.12 13.76
N GLU A 245 -8.11 -11.77 13.12
CA GLU A 245 -8.12 -11.95 11.67
C GLU A 245 -8.46 -10.66 10.92
N ARG A 246 -9.26 -9.76 11.53
CA ARG A 246 -9.60 -8.45 10.97
C ARG A 246 -8.72 -7.31 11.49
N GLY A 247 -8.36 -7.33 12.77
CA GLY A 247 -7.62 -6.25 13.43
C GLY A 247 -6.13 -6.20 13.05
N LEU A 248 -5.43 -7.35 13.08
CA LEU A 248 -3.99 -7.41 12.79
C LEU A 248 -3.59 -6.84 11.42
N PRO A 249 -4.28 -7.15 10.30
CA PRO A 249 -3.88 -6.57 9.02
C PRO A 249 -4.12 -5.05 8.98
N LEU A 250 -5.16 -4.51 9.65
CA LEU A 250 -5.35 -3.07 9.77
C LEU A 250 -4.22 -2.40 10.56
N GLU A 251 -3.83 -2.99 11.70
CA GLU A 251 -2.68 -2.56 12.50
C GLU A 251 -1.39 -2.57 11.65
N ALA A 252 -1.16 -3.66 10.90
CA ALA A 252 0.00 -3.79 10.05
C ALA A 252 0.05 -2.71 8.95
N GLN A 253 -1.11 -2.35 8.37
CA GLN A 253 -1.21 -1.27 7.38
C GLN A 253 -0.87 0.09 8.01
N VAL A 254 -1.32 0.36 9.23
CA VAL A 254 -0.97 1.60 9.94
C VAL A 254 0.53 1.67 10.24
N LEU A 255 1.09 0.62 10.83
CA LEU A 255 2.53 0.55 11.16
C LEU A 255 3.41 0.76 9.95
N ALA A 256 3.05 0.16 8.80
CA ALA A 256 3.80 0.35 7.58
C ALA A 256 3.66 1.75 6.97
N ALA A 257 2.53 2.43 7.16
CA ALA A 257 2.38 3.83 6.75
C ALA A 257 3.23 4.78 7.60
N TRP A 258 3.44 4.45 8.88
CA TRP A 258 4.37 5.14 9.77
C TRP A 258 5.86 4.77 9.56
N GLY A 259 6.15 3.85 8.64
CA GLY A 259 7.53 3.39 8.37
C GLY A 259 8.06 2.33 9.36
N ASP A 260 7.23 1.86 10.29
CA ASP A 260 7.54 0.80 11.26
C ASP A 260 7.41 -0.59 10.61
N HIS A 261 8.24 -0.83 9.59
CA HIS A 261 8.13 -2.01 8.73
C HIS A 261 8.44 -3.34 9.45
N GLU A 262 9.23 -3.34 10.52
CA GLU A 262 9.54 -4.58 11.25
C GLU A 262 8.35 -5.01 12.11
N GLU A 263 7.72 -4.06 12.81
CA GLU A 263 6.49 -4.26 13.57
C GLU A 263 5.32 -4.60 12.65
N SER A 264 5.21 -3.91 11.52
CA SER A 264 4.21 -4.25 10.50
C SER A 264 4.40 -5.68 9.98
N LEU A 265 5.65 -6.10 9.76
CA LEU A 265 5.94 -7.47 9.36
C LEU A 265 5.51 -8.46 10.43
N ASP A 266 5.80 -8.20 11.71
CA ASP A 266 5.36 -9.06 12.82
C ASP A 266 3.83 -9.18 12.87
N ALA A 267 3.12 -8.05 12.77
CA ALA A 267 1.65 -8.04 12.74
C ALA A 267 1.09 -8.85 11.56
N PHE A 268 1.67 -8.70 10.35
CA PHE A 268 1.31 -9.53 9.20
C PHE A 268 1.64 -11.00 9.40
N GLU A 269 2.82 -11.36 9.92
CA GLU A 269 3.20 -12.76 10.13
C GLU A 269 2.29 -13.43 11.17
N ARG A 270 1.92 -12.70 12.24
CA ARG A 270 0.89 -13.15 13.19
C ARG A 270 -0.44 -13.38 12.51
N TYR A 271 -0.92 -12.44 11.69
CA TYR A 271 -2.14 -12.61 10.91
C TYR A 271 -2.08 -13.82 9.96
N ILE A 272 -1.01 -13.94 9.17
CA ILE A 272 -0.78 -15.03 8.22
C ILE A 272 -0.76 -16.38 8.96
N SER A 273 -0.23 -16.44 10.18
CA SER A 273 -0.20 -17.67 10.98
C SER A 273 -1.60 -18.20 11.33
N LEU A 274 -2.60 -17.31 11.43
CA LEU A 274 -4.00 -17.65 11.70
C LEU A 274 -4.69 -18.25 10.48
N LEU A 275 -4.26 -17.87 9.27
CA LEU A 275 -4.93 -18.26 8.04
C LEU A 275 -4.79 -19.77 7.72
N PRO A 276 -5.70 -20.36 6.93
CA PRO A 276 -5.50 -21.70 6.36
C PRO A 276 -4.26 -21.76 5.45
N LEU A 277 -3.60 -22.93 5.37
CA LEU A 277 -2.37 -23.13 4.55
C LEU A 277 -2.49 -22.59 3.13
N LYS A 278 -3.65 -22.80 2.50
CA LYS A 278 -3.93 -22.31 1.13
C LYS A 278 -3.82 -20.77 1.07
N ALA A 279 -4.44 -20.05 2.00
CA ALA A 279 -4.39 -18.58 2.05
C ALA A 279 -2.98 -18.06 2.40
N ARG A 280 -2.25 -18.73 3.29
CA ARG A 280 -0.85 -18.37 3.60
C ARG A 280 0.04 -18.36 2.36
N SER A 281 -0.15 -19.34 1.47
CA SER A 281 0.69 -19.48 0.28
C SER A 281 0.63 -18.26 -0.65
N ALA A 282 -0.48 -17.50 -0.65
CA ALA A 282 -0.61 -16.29 -1.46
C ALA A 282 0.35 -15.17 -1.01
N TYR A 283 0.70 -15.10 0.28
CA TYR A 283 1.64 -14.12 0.81
C TYR A 283 3.10 -14.47 0.49
N TYR A 284 3.44 -15.75 0.39
CA TYR A 284 4.79 -16.19 0.05
C TYR A 284 5.03 -16.30 -1.46
N ASP A 285 4.00 -16.06 -2.27
CA ASP A 285 4.07 -16.19 -3.73
C ASP A 285 4.74 -14.97 -4.38
N ILE A 286 6.00 -15.15 -4.77
CA ILE A 286 6.77 -14.14 -5.49
C ILE A 286 6.49 -14.10 -7.01
N SER A 287 5.59 -14.92 -7.56
CA SER A 287 5.34 -14.99 -9.02
C SER A 287 4.91 -13.66 -9.64
N ASN A 288 4.25 -12.81 -8.85
CA ASN A 288 3.77 -11.49 -9.31
C ASN A 288 4.82 -10.38 -9.20
N VAL A 289 5.96 -10.62 -8.56
CA VAL A 289 6.94 -9.57 -8.18
C VAL A 289 8.40 -9.96 -8.47
N GLY A 290 8.67 -11.24 -8.68
CA GLY A 290 9.96 -11.78 -9.11
C GLY A 290 10.10 -11.87 -10.62
N SER A 291 11.34 -11.83 -11.09
CA SER A 291 11.69 -12.22 -12.45
C SER A 291 11.43 -13.73 -12.67
N PRO A 292 11.28 -14.19 -13.93
CA PRO A 292 11.09 -15.62 -14.23
C PRO A 292 12.15 -16.53 -13.59
N ASP A 293 13.41 -16.10 -13.61
CA ASP A 293 14.54 -16.87 -13.07
C ASP A 293 14.47 -16.98 -11.53
N GLU A 294 14.09 -15.90 -10.84
CA GLU A 294 13.93 -15.91 -9.38
C GLU A 294 12.75 -16.77 -8.94
N VAL A 295 11.63 -16.71 -9.68
CA VAL A 295 10.46 -17.54 -9.41
C VAL A 295 10.81 -19.02 -9.58
N GLN A 296 11.56 -19.36 -10.63
CA GLN A 296 12.06 -20.71 -10.82
C GLN A 296 13.03 -21.14 -9.71
N ALA A 297 13.95 -20.26 -9.30
CA ALA A 297 14.89 -20.53 -8.22
C ALA A 297 14.17 -20.80 -6.89
N TYR A 298 13.17 -19.99 -6.55
CA TYR A 298 12.32 -20.18 -5.37
C TYR A 298 11.55 -21.51 -5.43
N GLY A 299 10.99 -21.85 -6.59
CA GLY A 299 10.30 -23.12 -6.81
C GLY A 299 11.19 -24.33 -6.57
N ASN A 300 12.48 -24.23 -6.90
CA ASN A 300 13.50 -25.27 -6.70
C ASN A 300 14.10 -25.29 -5.28
N THR A 301 13.84 -24.27 -4.45
CA THR A 301 14.39 -24.18 -3.09
C THR A 301 13.62 -25.12 -2.14
N PRO A 302 14.34 -25.97 -1.35
CA PRO A 302 13.72 -26.83 -0.34
C PRO A 302 12.90 -26.01 0.69
N PRO A 303 11.77 -26.53 1.21
CA PRO A 303 10.91 -25.79 2.13
C PRO A 303 11.61 -25.15 3.33
N GLU A 304 12.59 -25.82 3.91
CA GLU A 304 13.41 -25.39 5.04
C GLU A 304 14.32 -24.18 4.72
N GLU A 305 14.68 -23.99 3.46
CA GLU A 305 15.53 -22.90 2.99
C GLU A 305 14.73 -21.73 2.40
N ARG A 306 13.43 -21.91 2.14
CA ARG A 306 12.58 -20.90 1.49
C ARG A 306 12.49 -19.59 2.25
N GLU A 307 12.47 -19.63 3.58
CA GLU A 307 12.43 -18.41 4.39
C GLU A 307 13.76 -17.63 4.28
N ALA A 308 14.90 -18.33 4.24
CA ALA A 308 16.20 -17.70 4.00
C ALA A 308 16.25 -17.09 2.58
N PHE A 309 15.73 -17.80 1.58
CA PHE A 309 15.59 -17.28 0.22
C PHE A 309 14.75 -16.00 0.19
N LEU A 310 13.56 -16.00 0.81
CA LEU A 310 12.67 -14.84 0.82
C LEU A 310 13.31 -13.64 1.52
N ARG A 311 13.99 -13.84 2.66
CA ARG A 311 14.75 -12.76 3.32
C ARG A 311 15.78 -12.14 2.38
N GLY A 312 16.58 -12.95 1.70
CA GLY A 312 17.55 -12.47 0.72
C GLY A 312 16.91 -11.77 -0.49
N PHE A 313 15.80 -12.32 -0.99
CA PHE A 313 15.04 -11.75 -2.11
C PHE A 313 14.52 -10.34 -1.80
N TRP A 314 13.94 -10.15 -0.61
CA TRP A 314 13.40 -8.87 -0.18
C TRP A 314 14.49 -7.87 0.23
N LEU A 315 15.55 -8.33 0.89
CA LEU A 315 16.69 -7.47 1.27
C LEU A 315 17.35 -6.82 0.04
N LYS A 316 17.53 -7.57 -1.05
CA LYS A 316 18.11 -7.04 -2.30
C LYS A 316 17.26 -5.95 -2.95
N ARG A 317 15.96 -5.90 -2.65
CA ARG A 317 14.99 -4.93 -3.20
C ARG A 317 14.71 -3.78 -2.25
N ASP A 318 15.10 -3.89 -0.98
CA ASP A 318 14.93 -2.84 0.02
C ASP A 318 15.80 -1.63 -0.34
N PRO A 319 15.20 -0.45 -0.61
CA PRO A 319 15.96 0.74 -1.01
C PRO A 319 16.85 1.25 0.12
N PHE A 320 16.51 0.96 1.38
CA PHE A 320 17.23 1.46 2.54
C PHE A 320 18.16 0.41 3.14
N GLN A 321 17.87 -0.88 2.95
CA GLN A 321 18.63 -2.04 3.46
C GLN A 321 18.74 -2.13 5.00
N THR A 322 18.36 -1.06 5.71
CA THR A 322 18.27 -0.93 7.16
C THR A 322 17.18 -1.81 7.76
N SER A 323 16.08 -2.07 7.03
CA SER A 323 14.95 -2.89 7.51
C SER A 323 15.14 -4.40 7.32
N GLY A 324 16.24 -4.84 6.70
CA GLY A 324 16.46 -6.27 6.45
C GLY A 324 15.53 -6.88 5.39
N GLY A 325 14.95 -6.08 4.50
CA GLY A 325 13.94 -6.54 3.57
C GLY A 325 12.50 -6.44 4.09
N ALA A 326 12.30 -6.09 5.37
CA ALA A 326 10.96 -5.99 5.95
C ALA A 326 10.08 -5.02 5.18
N MET A 327 10.60 -3.85 4.80
CA MET A 327 9.88 -2.84 4.01
C MET A 327 9.25 -3.41 2.73
N ARG A 328 10.01 -4.20 1.97
CA ARG A 328 9.51 -4.78 0.70
C ARG A 328 8.58 -5.95 0.91
N ARG A 329 8.90 -6.81 1.88
CA ARG A 329 8.06 -7.95 2.25
C ARG A 329 6.70 -7.47 2.75
N VAL A 330 6.68 -6.45 3.59
CA VAL A 330 5.47 -5.81 4.09
C VAL A 330 4.67 -5.17 2.97
N GLU A 331 5.31 -4.41 2.08
CA GLU A 331 4.60 -3.85 0.93
C GLU A 331 3.93 -4.94 0.07
N HIS A 332 4.63 -6.05 -0.16
CA HIS A 332 4.05 -7.20 -0.82
C HIS A 332 2.84 -7.76 -0.05
N TYR A 333 2.96 -7.96 1.27
CA TYR A 333 1.86 -8.46 2.11
C TYR A 333 0.67 -7.52 2.14
N ARG A 334 0.91 -6.21 2.23
CA ARG A 334 -0.14 -5.18 2.14
C ARG A 334 -0.92 -5.31 0.84
N ARG A 335 -0.21 -5.47 -0.29
CA ARG A 335 -0.86 -5.60 -1.60
C ARG A 335 -1.58 -6.92 -1.78
N VAL A 336 -1.02 -8.03 -1.30
CA VAL A 336 -1.68 -9.34 -1.35
C VAL A 336 -2.97 -9.30 -0.52
N TRP A 337 -2.90 -8.78 0.70
CA TRP A 337 -4.07 -8.63 1.55
C TRP A 337 -5.12 -7.75 0.89
N ARG A 338 -4.76 -6.55 0.41
CA ARG A 338 -5.70 -5.64 -0.25
C ARG A 338 -6.27 -6.24 -1.55
N ALA A 339 -5.47 -6.98 -2.31
CA ALA A 339 -5.94 -7.68 -3.50
C ALA A 339 -6.93 -8.80 -3.17
N MET A 340 -6.70 -9.56 -2.08
CA MET A 340 -7.65 -10.57 -1.61
C MET A 340 -8.95 -9.93 -1.11
N THR A 341 -8.87 -8.82 -0.36
CA THR A 341 -10.04 -8.09 0.13
C THR A 341 -10.87 -7.49 -1.01
N LEU A 342 -10.22 -6.87 -2.00
CA LEU A 342 -10.93 -6.17 -3.09
C LEU A 342 -11.33 -7.06 -4.27
N TYR A 343 -10.53 -8.09 -4.58
CA TYR A 343 -10.64 -8.88 -5.81
C TYR A 343 -10.72 -10.39 -5.57
N GLY A 344 -10.80 -10.84 -4.31
CA GLY A 344 -10.76 -12.24 -3.90
C GLY A 344 -12.09 -12.91 -3.58
N GLU A 345 -13.20 -12.16 -3.54
CA GLU A 345 -14.52 -12.67 -3.12
C GLU A 345 -15.01 -13.81 -4.03
N ILE A 346 -14.85 -13.66 -5.35
CA ILE A 346 -15.37 -14.61 -6.35
C ILE A 346 -14.25 -15.50 -6.93
N ALA A 347 -13.03 -14.97 -7.05
CA ALA A 347 -11.88 -15.67 -7.61
C ALA A 347 -10.77 -15.80 -6.56
N TRP A 348 -10.30 -17.01 -6.30
CA TRP A 348 -9.23 -17.24 -5.33
C TRP A 348 -7.84 -17.32 -6.01
N PRO A 349 -6.78 -16.70 -5.45
CA PRO A 349 -6.82 -15.76 -4.32
C PRO A 349 -7.40 -14.39 -4.72
N PHE A 350 -7.34 -14.07 -6.02
CA PHE A 350 -7.97 -12.91 -6.65
C PHE A 350 -7.97 -13.10 -8.18
N ASP A 351 -8.74 -12.27 -8.89
CA ASP A 351 -8.78 -12.27 -10.36
C ASP A 351 -7.59 -11.51 -11.01
N ALA A 352 -7.68 -11.17 -12.31
CA ALA A 352 -6.59 -10.48 -13.00
C ALA A 352 -6.25 -9.11 -12.41
N ARG A 353 -7.24 -8.41 -11.82
CA ARG A 353 -7.04 -7.12 -11.17
C ARG A 353 -6.12 -7.28 -9.98
N GLY A 354 -6.35 -8.29 -9.14
CA GLY A 354 -5.48 -8.57 -8.00
C GLY A 354 -4.04 -8.89 -8.39
N ARG A 355 -3.81 -9.62 -9.49
CA ARG A 355 -2.45 -9.88 -9.99
C ARG A 355 -1.71 -8.60 -10.38
N VAL A 356 -2.38 -7.71 -11.12
CA VAL A 356 -1.83 -6.41 -11.52
C VAL A 356 -1.62 -5.51 -10.30
N PHE A 357 -2.53 -5.56 -9.32
CA PHE A 357 -2.45 -4.81 -8.08
C PHE A 357 -1.25 -5.22 -7.22
N VAL A 358 -1.05 -6.52 -7.00
CA VAL A 358 0.12 -7.03 -6.27
C VAL A 358 1.42 -6.57 -6.93
N ARG A 359 1.45 -6.57 -8.26
CA ARG A 359 2.61 -6.18 -9.05
C ARG A 359 2.93 -4.68 -8.99
N TYR A 360 1.92 -3.84 -9.23
CA TYR A 360 2.13 -2.42 -9.50
C TYR A 360 1.52 -1.45 -8.48
N GLY A 361 0.72 -1.96 -7.53
CA GLY A 361 0.01 -1.15 -6.54
C GLY A 361 -1.20 -0.43 -7.13
N GLU A 362 -1.63 0.62 -6.42
CA GLU A 362 -2.73 1.49 -6.84
C GLU A 362 -2.41 2.18 -8.19
N PRO A 363 -3.36 2.22 -9.13
CA PRO A 363 -3.17 2.94 -10.38
C PRO A 363 -3.28 4.45 -10.19
N ASP A 364 -2.58 5.22 -11.03
CA ASP A 364 -2.65 6.69 -11.03
C ASP A 364 -4.06 7.19 -11.43
N TRP A 365 -4.83 6.36 -12.12
CA TRP A 365 -6.25 6.58 -12.39
C TRP A 365 -6.99 5.29 -12.68
N LYS A 366 -8.23 5.21 -12.18
CA LYS A 366 -9.15 4.08 -12.35
C LYS A 366 -10.53 4.57 -12.74
N SER A 367 -11.18 3.83 -13.62
CA SER A 367 -12.58 4.05 -14.01
C SER A 367 -13.25 2.71 -14.30
N SER A 368 -14.56 2.63 -14.08
CA SER A 368 -15.33 1.42 -14.35
C SER A 368 -16.70 1.75 -14.93
N TRP A 369 -17.36 0.75 -15.51
CA TRP A 369 -18.73 0.86 -16.00
C TRP A 369 -19.75 1.25 -14.91
N ARG A 370 -19.44 1.04 -13.63
CA ARG A 370 -20.29 1.41 -12.49
C ARG A 370 -20.00 2.82 -11.97
N GLN A 371 -18.75 3.25 -12.08
CA GLN A 371 -18.25 4.53 -11.58
C GLN A 371 -17.37 5.15 -12.65
N ILE A 372 -18.00 5.86 -13.58
CA ILE A 372 -17.31 6.56 -14.66
C ILE A 372 -16.64 7.79 -14.06
N ASN A 373 -15.31 7.78 -14.02
CA ASN A 373 -14.56 8.95 -13.62
C ASN A 373 -14.36 9.89 -14.82
N ALA A 374 -15.14 10.96 -14.90
CA ALA A 374 -15.09 11.90 -16.01
C ALA A 374 -13.91 12.88 -15.94
N GLN A 375 -13.27 13.02 -14.77
CA GLN A 375 -12.12 13.90 -14.59
C GLN A 375 -10.84 13.09 -14.75
N VAL A 376 -10.18 13.24 -15.89
CA VAL A 376 -8.95 12.52 -16.23
C VAL A 376 -7.75 13.44 -16.02
N PRO A 377 -6.79 13.08 -15.16
CA PRO A 377 -5.54 13.84 -15.00
C PRO A 377 -4.77 13.96 -16.32
N ILE A 378 -4.07 15.09 -16.54
CA ILE A 378 -3.35 15.35 -17.80
C ILE A 378 -2.31 14.26 -18.13
N ARG A 379 -1.66 13.66 -17.13
CA ARG A 379 -0.70 12.57 -17.33
C ARG A 379 -1.38 11.32 -17.87
N VAL A 380 -2.56 10.99 -17.33
CA VAL A 380 -3.40 9.85 -17.74
C VAL A 380 -3.96 10.06 -19.14
N GLN A 381 -4.45 11.28 -19.42
CA GLN A 381 -4.93 11.65 -20.75
C GLN A 381 -3.85 11.44 -21.82
N ARG A 382 -2.59 11.79 -21.54
CA ARG A 382 -1.47 11.54 -22.47
C ARG A 382 -1.24 10.06 -22.76
N VAL A 383 -1.42 9.18 -21.76
CA VAL A 383 -1.33 7.73 -21.96
C VAL A 383 -2.43 7.26 -22.91
N GLN A 384 -3.66 7.70 -22.65
CA GLN A 384 -4.84 7.37 -23.46
C GLN A 384 -4.71 7.88 -24.89
N GLU A 385 -4.31 9.14 -25.10
CA GLU A 385 -4.07 9.72 -26.43
C GLU A 385 -2.98 8.98 -27.22
N LYS A 386 -1.89 8.60 -26.54
CA LYS A 386 -0.81 7.81 -27.15
C LYS A 386 -1.33 6.44 -27.58
N LEU A 387 -2.09 5.75 -26.74
CA LEU A 387 -2.69 4.46 -27.06
C LEU A 387 -3.73 4.59 -28.19
N ALA A 388 -4.57 5.63 -28.16
CA ALA A 388 -5.56 5.93 -29.18
C ALA A 388 -4.90 6.19 -30.55
N PHE A 389 -3.79 6.93 -30.58
CA PHE A 389 -3.02 7.13 -31.81
C PHE A 389 -2.38 5.82 -32.30
N GLN A 390 -1.87 5.00 -31.39
CA GLN A 390 -1.31 3.68 -31.73
C GLN A 390 -2.37 2.74 -32.29
N LEU A 391 -3.60 2.73 -31.78
CA LEU A 391 -4.67 1.85 -32.27
C LEU A 391 -5.35 2.41 -33.52
N TYR A 392 -5.75 3.68 -33.50
CA TYR A 392 -6.68 4.28 -34.47
C TYR A 392 -6.06 5.37 -35.35
N GLY A 393 -4.79 5.72 -35.14
CA GLY A 393 -4.12 6.81 -35.87
C GLY A 393 -4.72 8.18 -35.54
N ARG A 394 -4.68 9.13 -36.49
CA ARG A 394 -5.20 10.50 -36.26
C ARG A 394 -6.66 10.54 -35.82
N ARG A 395 -7.49 9.61 -36.31
CA ARG A 395 -8.91 9.51 -35.92
C ARG A 395 -9.10 9.26 -34.42
N GLY A 396 -8.17 8.56 -33.79
CA GLY A 396 -8.22 8.34 -32.34
C GLY A 396 -8.05 9.62 -31.52
N MET A 397 -7.39 10.64 -32.07
CA MET A 397 -7.19 11.93 -31.41
C MET A 397 -8.45 12.81 -31.42
N ASP A 398 -9.40 12.52 -32.32
CA ASP A 398 -10.68 13.24 -32.40
C ASP A 398 -11.75 12.61 -31.48
N MET A 399 -11.41 11.54 -30.76
CA MET A 399 -12.33 10.77 -29.90
C MET A 399 -12.20 11.22 -28.44
N THR A 400 -13.33 11.30 -27.74
CA THR A 400 -13.37 11.57 -26.29
C THR A 400 -13.70 10.28 -25.53
N PHE A 401 -12.70 9.72 -24.87
CA PHE A 401 -12.82 8.47 -24.12
C PHE A 401 -13.39 8.72 -22.73
N ILE A 402 -14.33 7.87 -22.31
CA ILE A 402 -14.88 7.84 -20.94
C ILE A 402 -14.65 6.49 -20.25
N GLY A 403 -13.95 5.59 -20.93
CA GLY A 403 -13.60 4.26 -20.46
C GLY A 403 -12.43 3.71 -21.29
N PRO A 404 -12.37 2.38 -21.53
CA PRO A 404 -11.30 1.73 -22.27
C PRO A 404 -11.02 2.37 -23.63
N VAL A 405 -9.74 2.68 -23.88
CA VAL A 405 -9.23 3.05 -25.21
C VAL A 405 -9.00 1.79 -26.04
N TYR A 406 -8.55 0.71 -25.41
CA TYR A 406 -8.53 -0.61 -26.04
C TYR A 406 -9.97 -1.05 -26.38
N PRO A 407 -10.23 -1.57 -27.59
CA PRO A 407 -11.58 -1.92 -28.00
C PRO A 407 -12.08 -3.17 -27.26
N ILE A 408 -13.29 -3.08 -26.70
CA ILE A 408 -13.97 -4.17 -25.97
C ILE A 408 -15.30 -4.54 -26.64
N ARG A 409 -15.91 -5.66 -26.26
CA ARG A 409 -17.18 -6.12 -26.87
C ARG A 409 -18.35 -5.17 -26.60
N SER A 410 -19.12 -4.85 -27.65
CA SER A 410 -20.17 -3.82 -27.65
C SER A 410 -21.61 -4.31 -27.95
N ASP A 411 -21.84 -5.50 -28.52
CA ASP A 411 -23.19 -6.06 -28.76
C ASP A 411 -23.30 -7.60 -28.64
N ARG A 412 -24.51 -8.10 -28.36
CA ARG A 412 -24.82 -9.47 -27.87
C ARG A 412 -25.78 -10.28 -28.78
N SER A 413 -26.00 -9.87 -30.03
CA SER A 413 -27.06 -10.45 -30.89
C SER A 413 -26.84 -11.92 -31.29
N VAL A 414 -25.67 -12.50 -31.05
CA VAL A 414 -25.31 -13.86 -31.50
C VAL A 414 -25.49 -14.95 -30.42
N GLU A 415 -25.54 -14.61 -29.13
CA GLU A 415 -25.55 -15.59 -28.02
C GLU A 415 -26.88 -16.34 -27.82
N LYS A 416 -27.98 -15.89 -28.42
CA LYS A 416 -29.28 -16.61 -28.36
C LYS A 416 -29.21 -18.03 -28.95
N ARG A 417 -28.13 -18.39 -29.67
CA ARG A 417 -27.89 -19.75 -30.16
C ARG A 417 -27.16 -20.67 -29.17
N LEU A 418 -26.40 -20.14 -28.22
CA LEU A 418 -25.51 -20.95 -27.37
C LEU A 418 -26.13 -21.37 -26.02
N SER A 419 -27.27 -20.79 -25.63
CA SER A 419 -27.95 -21.14 -24.38
C SER A 419 -28.65 -22.52 -24.38
N GLN A 420 -28.39 -23.39 -25.38
CA GLN A 420 -28.98 -24.73 -25.49
C GLN A 420 -28.02 -25.89 -25.20
N SER A 421 -26.73 -25.67 -24.94
CA SER A 421 -25.79 -26.76 -24.63
C SER A 421 -25.39 -26.80 -23.15
N GLU A 422 -25.62 -27.96 -22.54
CA GLU A 422 -25.48 -28.26 -21.13
C GLU A 422 -24.05 -28.10 -20.55
N TRP A 423 -24.03 -27.55 -19.34
CA TRP A 423 -22.97 -27.54 -18.32
C TRP A 423 -22.00 -28.74 -18.34
N ARG A 424 -20.69 -28.47 -18.37
CA ARG A 424 -19.66 -29.36 -17.81
C ARG A 424 -18.52 -28.57 -17.16
N THR A 425 -18.25 -28.92 -15.91
CA THR A 425 -17.12 -28.47 -15.08
C THR A 425 -15.85 -29.26 -15.43
N ASN A 426 -14.73 -28.58 -15.72
CA ASN A 426 -13.42 -28.85 -15.10
C ASN A 426 -12.34 -27.88 -15.60
N SER A 427 -11.47 -27.54 -14.65
CA SER A 427 -10.24 -26.75 -14.74
C SER A 427 -9.33 -27.12 -15.92
N LYS A 428 -9.37 -26.30 -16.97
CA LYS A 428 -8.30 -26.01 -17.95
C LYS A 428 -8.48 -24.56 -18.42
N PRO A 429 -7.41 -23.83 -18.80
CA PRO A 429 -7.53 -22.46 -19.31
C PRO A 429 -8.43 -22.49 -20.55
N LEU A 430 -9.42 -21.60 -20.55
CA LEU A 430 -10.52 -21.56 -21.53
C LEU A 430 -9.98 -21.47 -22.96
N GLY A 431 -9.98 -22.62 -23.63
CA GLY A 431 -10.07 -22.75 -25.07
C GLY A 431 -11.28 -23.62 -25.42
N GLY A 432 -12.40 -22.96 -25.78
CA GLY A 432 -13.62 -23.55 -26.40
C GLY A 432 -14.87 -23.57 -25.50
N PRO A 433 -16.10 -23.32 -26.04
CA PRO A 433 -16.55 -23.56 -27.42
C PRO A 433 -17.04 -22.32 -28.21
N GLU A 434 -16.73 -22.25 -29.52
CA GLU A 434 -17.36 -21.37 -30.56
C GLU A 434 -17.73 -19.91 -30.20
N GLU A 435 -16.85 -19.17 -29.51
CA GLU A 435 -16.96 -17.71 -29.28
C GLU A 435 -16.08 -16.87 -30.22
N THR A 436 -15.35 -17.50 -31.15
CA THR A 436 -14.22 -16.90 -31.88
C THR A 436 -14.59 -16.14 -33.15
N ASP A 437 -15.85 -16.14 -33.57
CA ASP A 437 -16.31 -15.50 -34.82
C ASP A 437 -17.19 -14.25 -34.58
N VAL A 438 -16.89 -13.50 -33.51
CA VAL A 438 -17.57 -12.20 -33.27
C VAL A 438 -16.76 -11.12 -33.99
N GLY A 439 -17.15 -10.76 -35.20
CA GLY A 439 -16.37 -9.86 -36.06
C GLY A 439 -15.96 -8.51 -35.42
N LEU A 440 -14.94 -7.88 -35.98
CA LEU A 440 -14.29 -6.65 -35.48
C LEU A 440 -15.26 -5.48 -35.34
N THR A 441 -16.38 -5.49 -36.07
CA THR A 441 -17.43 -4.47 -35.97
C THR A 441 -18.03 -4.37 -34.55
N TYR A 442 -17.95 -5.45 -33.77
CA TYR A 442 -18.48 -5.55 -32.41
C TYR A 442 -17.47 -5.17 -31.32
N TYR A 443 -16.22 -4.85 -31.67
CA TYR A 443 -15.21 -4.36 -30.73
C TYR A 443 -15.02 -2.85 -30.89
N LYS A 444 -15.31 -2.09 -29.83
CA LYS A 444 -15.29 -0.61 -29.85
C LYS A 444 -14.62 -0.06 -28.59
N PRO A 445 -13.92 1.08 -28.68
CA PRO A 445 -13.53 1.82 -27.48
C PRO A 445 -14.76 2.47 -26.85
N VAL A 446 -14.66 2.83 -25.56
CA VAL A 446 -15.76 3.45 -24.82
C VAL A 446 -15.62 4.98 -24.84
N THR A 447 -16.54 5.66 -25.53
CA THR A 447 -16.51 7.12 -25.78
C THR A 447 -17.83 7.80 -25.45
N THR A 448 -17.82 9.12 -25.26
CA THR A 448 -19.05 9.91 -25.03
C THR A 448 -20.08 9.79 -26.16
N SER A 449 -19.61 9.51 -27.38
CA SER A 449 -20.45 9.40 -28.58
C SER A 449 -21.05 8.00 -28.80
N MET A 450 -20.58 7.00 -28.05
CA MET A 450 -20.97 5.59 -28.22
C MET A 450 -21.29 4.96 -26.87
N ASP A 451 -22.58 4.72 -26.62
CA ASP A 451 -23.11 4.23 -25.34
C ASP A 451 -23.13 2.68 -25.27
N TYR A 452 -22.11 2.01 -25.81
CA TYR A 452 -22.15 0.57 -26.04
C TYR A 452 -20.92 -0.16 -25.49
N SER A 453 -20.88 -0.36 -24.17
CA SER A 453 -20.40 -1.64 -23.65
C SER A 453 -21.57 -2.33 -22.96
N LYS A 454 -21.79 -3.61 -23.29
CA LYS A 454 -22.72 -4.45 -22.52
C LYS A 454 -21.99 -5.28 -21.48
N VAL A 455 -20.69 -5.55 -21.65
CA VAL A 455 -19.82 -6.22 -20.68
C VAL A 455 -19.38 -5.25 -19.59
N GLY A 456 -19.21 -5.78 -18.37
CA GLY A 456 -18.61 -5.02 -17.28
C GLY A 456 -17.12 -4.81 -17.57
N TRP A 457 -16.64 -3.56 -17.44
CA TRP A 457 -15.24 -3.23 -17.64
C TRP A 457 -14.67 -2.37 -16.52
N GLU A 458 -13.36 -2.50 -16.33
CA GLU A 458 -12.56 -1.69 -15.44
C GLU A 458 -11.26 -1.32 -16.14
N VAL A 459 -10.86 -0.06 -16.08
CA VAL A 459 -9.64 0.44 -16.72
C VAL A 459 -8.74 1.09 -15.68
N TRP A 460 -7.49 0.65 -15.64
CA TRP A 460 -6.45 1.16 -14.76
C TRP A 460 -5.35 1.78 -15.59
N VAL A 461 -4.92 2.98 -15.23
CA VAL A 461 -3.84 3.68 -15.93
C VAL A 461 -2.69 3.94 -14.97
N TYR A 462 -1.51 3.48 -15.37
CA TYR A 462 -0.24 3.76 -14.72
C TYR A 462 0.59 4.68 -15.63
N ALA A 463 0.68 5.95 -15.28
CA ALA A 463 1.34 6.97 -16.08
C ALA A 463 2.87 6.79 -16.15
N ASP A 464 3.47 6.32 -15.05
CA ASP A 464 4.92 6.25 -14.90
C ASP A 464 5.52 4.86 -15.23
N ILE A 465 4.70 3.90 -15.69
CA ILE A 465 5.14 2.58 -16.15
C ILE A 465 5.28 2.55 -17.68
N GLU A 466 6.45 2.19 -18.22
CA GLU A 466 6.73 2.02 -19.66
C GLU A 466 6.25 3.21 -20.54
N ASN A 467 6.39 4.46 -20.08
CA ASN A 467 5.84 5.67 -20.72
C ASN A 467 4.31 5.62 -20.90
N GLY A 468 3.59 5.07 -19.92
CA GLY A 468 2.14 4.95 -19.89
C GLY A 468 1.65 3.53 -20.18
N LEU A 469 1.05 2.90 -19.18
CA LEU A 469 0.37 1.61 -19.26
C LEU A 469 -1.12 1.80 -18.96
N GLU A 470 -1.98 1.46 -19.92
CA GLU A 470 -3.41 1.25 -19.69
C GLU A 470 -3.67 -0.25 -19.62
N VAL A 471 -4.32 -0.70 -18.55
CA VAL A 471 -4.75 -2.08 -18.36
C VAL A 471 -6.27 -2.10 -18.33
N VAL A 472 -6.85 -2.84 -19.26
CA VAL A 472 -8.31 -3.01 -19.36
C VAL A 472 -8.68 -4.42 -18.93
N PHE A 473 -9.65 -4.50 -18.04
CA PHE A 473 -10.26 -5.73 -17.58
C PHE A 473 -11.73 -5.78 -17.98
N THR A 474 -12.20 -6.99 -18.30
CA THR A 474 -13.59 -7.25 -18.71
C THR A 474 -14.14 -8.48 -18.00
N ASP A 475 -15.42 -8.44 -17.62
CA ASP A 475 -16.21 -9.59 -17.18
C ASP A 475 -17.10 -10.06 -18.34
N GLU A 476 -16.49 -10.80 -19.25
CA GLU A 476 -17.14 -11.31 -20.47
C GLU A 476 -18.30 -12.27 -20.16
N LEU A 477 -18.19 -13.00 -19.05
CA LEU A 477 -19.15 -14.03 -18.64
C LEU A 477 -20.21 -13.52 -17.66
N TYR A 478 -20.16 -12.25 -17.24
CA TYR A 478 -21.02 -11.67 -16.20
C TYR A 478 -20.98 -12.47 -14.89
N SER A 479 -19.82 -13.05 -14.62
CA SER A 479 -19.54 -13.89 -13.47
C SER A 479 -19.09 -13.10 -12.25
N GLY A 480 -18.74 -11.82 -12.44
CA GLY A 480 -18.06 -10.97 -11.49
C GLY A 480 -16.53 -11.16 -11.45
N ILE A 481 -15.99 -12.15 -12.17
CA ILE A 481 -14.55 -12.37 -12.34
C ILE A 481 -14.06 -11.58 -13.54
N TYR A 482 -13.09 -10.68 -13.32
CA TYR A 482 -12.50 -9.88 -14.38
C TYR A 482 -11.19 -10.50 -14.84
N ASP A 483 -11.06 -10.65 -16.15
CA ASP A 483 -9.78 -10.97 -16.80
C ASP A 483 -9.35 -9.82 -17.72
N PHE A 484 -8.12 -9.88 -18.24
CA PHE A 484 -7.67 -8.93 -19.26
C PHE A 484 -8.63 -8.90 -20.44
N ALA A 485 -8.90 -7.71 -20.99
CA ALA A 485 -9.74 -7.58 -22.17
C ALA A 485 -9.20 -8.49 -23.30
N PRO A 486 -10.07 -9.33 -23.89
CA PRO A 486 -9.64 -10.29 -24.90
C PRO A 486 -9.19 -9.57 -26.16
N GLU A 487 -8.32 -10.21 -26.93
CA GLU A 487 -7.95 -9.72 -28.25
C GLU A 487 -9.15 -9.79 -29.20
N PRO A 488 -9.49 -8.70 -29.92
CA PRO A 488 -10.55 -8.72 -30.92
C PRO A 488 -10.32 -9.79 -31.98
N THR A 489 -11.29 -10.67 -32.14
CA THR A 489 -11.27 -11.77 -33.10
C THR A 489 -11.97 -11.36 -34.40
N PRO A 490 -11.32 -11.50 -35.58
CA PRO A 490 -11.99 -11.27 -36.86
C PRO A 490 -12.92 -12.43 -37.23
N ASP A 491 -14.07 -12.14 -37.83
CA ASP A 491 -14.96 -13.16 -38.39
C ASP A 491 -14.64 -13.43 -39.88
N GLY A 492 -15.37 -14.37 -40.49
CA GLY A 492 -15.21 -14.70 -41.91
C GLY A 492 -15.42 -13.50 -42.85
N TYR A 493 -16.33 -12.58 -42.52
CA TYR A 493 -16.55 -11.36 -43.31
C TYR A 493 -15.35 -10.42 -43.20
N ASP A 494 -14.80 -10.22 -42.00
CA ASP A 494 -13.61 -9.39 -41.80
C ASP A 494 -12.40 -9.94 -42.57
N LEU A 495 -12.22 -11.27 -42.58
CA LEU A 495 -11.11 -11.93 -43.29
C LEU A 495 -11.26 -11.81 -44.81
N ASP A 496 -12.47 -11.96 -45.34
CA ASP A 496 -12.76 -11.76 -46.76
C ASP A 496 -12.51 -10.30 -47.17
N ASP A 497 -12.92 -9.33 -46.36
CA ASP A 497 -12.74 -7.90 -46.64
C ASP A 497 -11.27 -7.46 -46.53
N LEU A 498 -10.49 -8.08 -45.62
CA LEU A 498 -9.04 -7.91 -45.51
C LEU A 498 -8.30 -8.43 -46.74
N SER A 499 -8.79 -9.50 -47.37
CA SER A 499 -8.20 -10.11 -48.57
C SER A 499 -8.37 -9.21 -49.81
N MET A 500 -9.42 -8.40 -49.87
CA MET A 500 -9.78 -7.56 -51.03
C MET A 500 -9.00 -6.23 -51.17
N GLN A 501 -7.92 -6.00 -50.41
CA GLN A 501 -7.13 -4.75 -50.39
C GLN A 501 -7.92 -3.44 -50.11
N ARG A 502 -9.19 -3.51 -49.69
CA ARG A 502 -10.09 -2.34 -49.63
C ARG A 502 -10.02 -1.50 -48.34
N MET A 503 -9.28 -1.90 -47.31
CA MET A 503 -9.13 -1.09 -46.08
C MET A 503 -7.73 -1.14 -45.46
N GLY A 504 -6.86 -0.20 -45.84
CA GLY A 504 -5.53 -0.04 -45.23
C GLY A 504 -5.55 0.34 -43.73
N SER A 505 -6.65 0.88 -43.18
CA SER A 505 -6.80 1.17 -41.75
C SER A 505 -7.09 -0.07 -40.91
N MET A 506 -7.95 -0.98 -41.38
CA MET A 506 -8.31 -2.20 -40.66
C MET A 506 -7.13 -3.16 -40.55
N ARG A 507 -6.39 -3.34 -41.66
CA ARG A 507 -5.14 -4.12 -41.67
C ARG A 507 -4.10 -3.57 -40.69
N ARG A 508 -3.98 -2.24 -40.55
CA ARG A 508 -3.06 -1.60 -39.60
C ARG A 508 -3.48 -1.83 -38.15
N LEU A 509 -4.78 -1.78 -37.84
CA LEU A 509 -5.31 -2.10 -36.51
C LEU A 509 -4.97 -3.55 -36.15
N MET A 510 -5.27 -4.51 -37.03
CA MET A 510 -5.00 -5.94 -36.83
C MET A 510 -3.53 -6.25 -36.57
N THR A 511 -2.60 -5.58 -37.27
CA THR A 511 -1.17 -5.78 -37.02
C THR A 511 -0.68 -5.26 -35.65
N ARG A 512 -1.46 -4.39 -35.00
CA ARG A 512 -1.08 -3.74 -33.74
C ARG A 512 -1.77 -4.35 -32.52
N LEU A 513 -2.98 -4.90 -32.69
CA LEU A 513 -3.80 -5.46 -31.60
C LEU A 513 -3.06 -6.48 -30.71
N PRO A 514 -2.35 -7.50 -31.24
CA PRO A 514 -1.67 -8.48 -30.38
C PRO A 514 -0.64 -7.84 -29.44
N ASN A 515 0.10 -6.84 -29.94
CA ASN A 515 1.18 -6.19 -29.19
C ASN A 515 0.69 -5.12 -28.20
N LEU A 516 -0.55 -4.65 -28.38
CA LEU A 516 -1.19 -3.62 -27.57
C LEU A 516 -2.30 -4.17 -26.66
N ALA A 517 -2.60 -5.47 -26.75
CA ALA A 517 -3.54 -6.14 -25.86
C ALA A 517 -3.11 -5.98 -24.38
N PRO A 518 -4.03 -5.69 -23.44
CA PRO A 518 -3.68 -5.41 -22.05
C PRO A 518 -2.82 -6.51 -21.41
N GLY A 519 -3.22 -7.78 -21.55
CA GLY A 519 -2.47 -8.92 -21.01
C GLY A 519 -1.07 -9.07 -21.63
N ALA A 520 -0.95 -8.86 -22.95
CA ALA A 520 0.34 -8.93 -23.64
C ALA A 520 1.30 -7.81 -23.22
N ARG A 521 0.78 -6.59 -23.03
CA ARG A 521 1.57 -5.47 -22.51
C ARG A 521 2.07 -5.73 -21.10
N VAL A 522 1.17 -6.16 -20.20
CA VAL A 522 1.55 -6.51 -18.81
C VAL A 522 2.62 -7.61 -18.79
N ALA A 523 2.42 -8.69 -19.56
CA ALA A 523 3.38 -9.80 -19.63
C ALA A 523 4.75 -9.42 -20.23
N ARG A 524 4.78 -8.43 -21.14
CA ARG A 524 6.04 -7.89 -21.67
C ARG A 524 6.75 -7.05 -20.62
N ILE A 525 6.04 -6.10 -20.00
CA ILE A 525 6.60 -5.19 -18.99
C ILE A 525 7.11 -5.97 -17.78
N SER A 526 6.40 -7.03 -17.36
CA SER A 526 6.79 -7.84 -16.20
C SER A 526 8.15 -8.54 -16.33
N LYS A 527 8.72 -8.64 -17.53
CA LYS A 527 10.06 -9.22 -17.73
C LYS A 527 11.16 -8.27 -17.27
N ASP A 528 11.02 -6.99 -17.60
CA ASP A 528 12.03 -5.96 -17.32
C ASP A 528 11.71 -5.17 -16.03
N LEU A 529 10.42 -5.05 -15.71
CA LEU A 529 9.90 -4.38 -14.51
C LEU A 529 8.89 -5.32 -13.82
N PRO A 530 9.40 -6.32 -13.06
CA PRO A 530 8.55 -7.31 -12.42
C PRO A 530 7.73 -6.73 -11.27
N GLU A 531 8.07 -5.58 -10.71
CA GLU A 531 7.27 -4.86 -9.72
C GLU A 531 7.46 -3.35 -9.85
N ARG A 532 6.47 -2.56 -9.38
CA ARG A 532 6.63 -1.10 -9.15
C ARG A 532 6.64 -0.84 -7.66
N TYR A 533 7.53 0.04 -7.24
CA TYR A 533 7.56 0.56 -5.88
C TYR A 533 7.55 2.07 -5.90
N ASP A 534 6.58 2.63 -5.16
CA ASP A 534 6.38 4.06 -5.08
C ASP A 534 6.94 4.55 -3.74
N LEU A 535 7.87 5.50 -3.82
CA LEU A 535 8.47 6.18 -2.67
C LEU A 535 7.95 7.61 -2.53
N SER A 536 7.03 8.05 -3.40
CA SER A 536 6.55 9.43 -3.43
C SER A 536 5.71 9.80 -2.21
N ASP A 537 5.16 8.83 -1.49
CA ASP A 537 4.43 9.05 -0.24
C ASP A 537 5.36 9.33 0.96
N LEU A 538 6.69 9.19 0.81
CA LEU A 538 7.65 9.54 1.86
C LEU A 538 8.06 11.01 1.75
N ASP A 539 7.97 11.70 2.89
CA ASP A 539 8.44 13.07 3.01
C ASP A 539 9.94 13.07 3.40
N PRO A 540 10.82 13.73 2.62
CA PRO A 540 12.24 13.72 2.94
C PRO A 540 12.53 14.43 4.25
N MET A 541 13.41 13.82 5.06
CA MET A 541 13.95 14.39 6.29
C MET A 541 15.47 14.43 6.23
N GLU A 542 16.01 15.29 5.37
CA GLU A 542 17.44 15.37 5.13
C GLU A 542 18.23 15.62 6.42
N PHE A 543 19.27 14.81 6.60
CA PHE A 543 20.28 14.98 7.65
C PHE A 543 21.68 14.89 7.07
N TYR A 544 22.67 15.40 7.80
CA TYR A 544 24.08 15.29 7.46
C TYR A 544 24.72 14.16 8.24
N TYR A 545 25.75 13.55 7.69
CA TYR A 545 26.56 12.57 8.40
C TYR A 545 28.00 12.58 7.92
N GLU A 546 28.89 12.09 8.78
CA GLU A 546 30.21 11.62 8.40
C GLU A 546 30.54 10.31 9.10
N ALA A 547 31.21 9.42 8.38
CA ALA A 547 31.75 8.17 8.91
C ALA A 547 33.27 8.26 8.93
N LEU A 548 33.87 7.98 10.08
CA LEU A 548 35.29 8.15 10.34
C LEU A 548 35.83 6.89 11.01
N SER A 549 36.92 6.35 10.50
CA SER A 549 37.60 5.19 11.10
C SER A 549 38.80 5.61 11.94
N PHE A 550 38.88 5.02 13.13
CA PHE A 550 39.98 5.15 14.07
C PHE A 550 40.38 3.79 14.65
N ARG A 551 41.57 3.69 15.25
CA ARG A 551 41.98 2.48 15.96
C ARG A 551 41.07 2.25 17.17
N GLY A 552 40.50 1.04 17.25
CA GLY A 552 39.67 0.61 18.37
C GLY A 552 40.44 -0.31 19.32
N ARG A 553 39.75 -1.29 19.91
CA ARG A 553 40.32 -2.28 20.83
C ARG A 553 40.32 -3.66 20.18
N ASN A 554 41.20 -4.55 20.66
CA ASN A 554 41.25 -5.95 20.24
C ASN A 554 41.42 -6.17 18.72
N GLY A 555 42.11 -5.25 18.03
CA GLY A 555 42.30 -5.32 16.58
C GLY A 555 41.09 -4.89 15.75
N GLU A 556 39.99 -4.43 16.37
CA GLU A 556 38.89 -3.78 15.68
C GLU A 556 39.13 -2.28 15.55
N ALA A 557 38.53 -1.68 14.52
CA ALA A 557 38.44 -0.23 14.39
C ALA A 557 37.19 0.31 15.11
N ASP A 558 37.31 1.53 15.58
CA ASP A 558 36.20 2.36 16.04
C ASP A 558 35.69 3.20 14.85
N LEU A 559 34.51 2.84 14.35
CA LEU A 559 33.83 3.54 13.28
C LEU A 559 32.86 4.55 13.89
N GLN A 560 33.31 5.80 13.92
CA GLN A 560 32.59 6.92 14.47
C GLN A 560 31.67 7.56 13.43
N LEU A 561 30.39 7.63 13.73
CA LEU A 561 29.35 8.26 12.91
C LEU A 561 28.88 9.55 13.58
N ASN A 562 29.28 10.70 13.05
CA ASN A 562 28.75 11.98 13.52
C ASN A 562 27.55 12.36 12.64
N LEU A 563 26.39 12.56 13.25
CA LEU A 563 25.12 12.86 12.60
C LEU A 563 24.73 14.30 12.90
N GLY A 564 24.18 15.00 11.92
CA GLY A 564 23.71 16.37 12.05
C GLY A 564 22.29 16.50 11.53
N LEU A 565 21.34 16.80 12.41
CA LEU A 565 19.93 16.96 12.11
C LEU A 565 19.56 18.46 12.05
N PRO A 566 19.25 19.02 10.88
CA PRO A 566 18.75 20.39 10.79
C PRO A 566 17.41 20.49 11.51
N LEU A 567 17.30 21.34 12.53
CA LEU A 567 16.08 21.41 13.36
C LEU A 567 14.83 21.76 12.54
N ASP A 568 15.00 22.52 11.46
CA ASP A 568 13.92 22.90 10.54
C ASP A 568 13.37 21.73 9.73
N ASN A 569 14.15 20.67 9.52
CA ASN A 569 13.73 19.45 8.84
C ASN A 569 13.02 18.47 9.79
N VAL A 570 13.19 18.62 11.10
CA VAL A 570 12.62 17.72 12.12
C VAL A 570 11.21 18.17 12.51
N LEU A 571 10.98 19.48 12.61
CA LEU A 571 9.71 20.06 13.03
C LEU A 571 8.65 19.97 11.92
N VAL A 572 7.41 19.67 12.30
CA VAL A 572 6.23 19.72 11.42
C VAL A 572 5.27 20.81 11.92
N ASP A 573 4.47 21.36 11.01
CA ASP A 573 3.49 22.39 11.35
C ASP A 573 2.46 21.85 12.34
N GLY A 574 2.29 22.54 13.47
CA GLY A 574 1.42 22.13 14.56
C GLY A 574 2.15 21.57 15.79
N ASP A 575 3.45 21.29 15.69
CA ASP A 575 4.28 20.93 16.85
C ASP A 575 4.24 22.03 17.93
N ARG A 576 3.96 21.65 19.18
CA ARG A 576 4.03 22.54 20.36
C ARG A 576 5.43 22.45 20.99
N ASP A 577 5.64 23.05 22.17
CA ASP A 577 6.84 22.80 22.99
C ASP A 577 6.87 21.31 23.41
N THR A 578 7.37 20.44 22.55
CA THR A 578 7.35 18.99 22.73
C THR A 578 8.69 18.34 22.39
N THR A 579 8.93 17.18 23.00
CA THR A 579 9.96 16.25 22.57
C THR A 579 9.55 15.65 21.24
N VAL A 580 10.38 15.80 20.22
CA VAL A 580 10.22 15.08 18.95
C VAL A 580 11.00 13.78 19.05
N THR A 581 10.33 12.65 18.90
CA THR A 581 10.99 11.35 18.89
C THR A 581 11.32 10.97 17.46
N LEU A 582 12.60 10.73 17.23
CA LEU A 582 13.15 10.19 16.00
C LEU A 582 13.54 8.74 16.21
N GLU A 583 13.59 8.01 15.11
CA GLU A 583 14.18 6.69 15.05
C GLU A 583 15.36 6.71 14.09
N ARG A 584 16.49 6.22 14.59
CA ARG A 584 17.69 6.02 13.80
C ARG A 584 17.90 4.53 13.59
N ARG A 585 18.11 4.13 12.34
CA ARG A 585 18.55 2.79 11.98
C ARG A 585 19.90 2.85 11.29
N ILE A 586 20.82 2.01 11.72
CA ILE A 586 22.14 1.88 11.10
C ILE A 586 22.35 0.42 10.76
N ALA A 587 22.80 0.14 9.54
CA ALA A 587 23.24 -1.17 9.12
C ALA A 587 24.66 -1.10 8.57
N LEU A 588 25.55 -1.93 9.11
CA LEU A 588 26.89 -2.15 8.59
C LEU A 588 26.91 -3.53 7.94
N ILE A 589 27.05 -3.56 6.61
CA ILE A 589 26.97 -4.77 5.79
C ILE A 589 28.39 -5.11 5.32
N GLU A 590 28.88 -6.30 5.63
CA GLU A 590 30.17 -6.77 5.13
C GLU A 590 30.03 -7.33 3.71
N ASP A 591 30.73 -6.76 2.72
CA ASP A 591 30.52 -7.07 1.30
C ASP A 591 30.80 -8.52 0.92
N ARG A 592 31.65 -9.23 1.69
CA ARG A 592 32.06 -10.61 1.40
C ARG A 592 31.12 -11.67 1.95
N THR A 593 30.48 -11.39 3.06
CA THR A 593 29.70 -12.37 3.83
C THR A 593 28.20 -12.05 3.81
N GLU A 594 27.83 -10.84 3.37
CA GLU A 594 26.49 -10.26 3.54
C GLU A 594 26.03 -10.24 5.01
N GLU A 595 26.96 -10.39 5.98
CA GLU A 595 26.64 -10.24 7.40
C GLU A 595 26.24 -8.79 7.69
N VAL A 596 25.11 -8.62 8.37
CA VAL A 596 24.55 -7.30 8.68
C VAL A 596 24.52 -7.09 10.18
N ARG A 597 25.34 -6.15 10.67
CA ARG A 597 25.20 -5.62 12.05
C ARG A 597 24.23 -4.44 12.01
N LYS A 598 23.18 -4.48 12.83
CA LYS A 598 22.15 -3.44 12.86
C LYS A 598 21.98 -2.83 14.23
N THR A 599 21.72 -1.53 14.26
CA THR A 599 21.23 -0.84 15.44
C THR A 599 19.95 -0.08 15.11
N ARG A 600 19.07 -0.01 16.10
CA ARG A 600 17.82 0.74 16.05
C ARG A 600 17.67 1.48 17.37
N ASP A 601 17.78 2.80 17.30
CA ASP A 601 17.78 3.67 18.47
C ASP A 601 16.66 4.69 18.37
N ARG A 602 16.00 4.95 19.51
CA ARG A 602 15.10 6.09 19.66
C ARG A 602 15.88 7.31 20.14
N LEU A 603 15.67 8.44 19.49
CA LEU A 603 16.31 9.71 19.79
C LEU A 603 15.25 10.76 20.11
N ASP A 604 15.19 11.17 21.37
CA ASP A 604 14.29 12.21 21.84
C ASP A 604 14.95 13.59 21.78
N LEU A 605 14.45 14.46 20.90
CA LEU A 605 14.93 15.81 20.73
C LEU A 605 13.95 16.82 21.33
N ARG A 606 14.37 17.50 22.39
CA ARG A 606 13.61 18.63 22.93
C ARG A 606 13.90 19.89 22.12
N ILE A 607 12.90 20.35 21.36
CA ILE A 607 13.05 21.51 20.46
C ILE A 607 12.04 22.58 20.87
N SER A 608 12.52 23.82 21.06
CA SER A 608 11.63 24.99 21.20
C SER A 608 11.28 25.52 19.80
N PRO A 609 9.99 25.75 19.45
CA PRO A 609 9.59 26.34 18.17
C PRO A 609 10.26 27.69 17.90
N SER A 610 10.69 28.42 18.94
CA SER A 610 11.44 29.67 18.81
C SER A 610 12.79 29.51 18.11
N ARG A 611 13.29 28.28 17.94
CA ARG A 611 14.54 27.96 17.26
C ARG A 611 14.38 27.65 15.77
N ARG A 612 13.13 27.64 15.26
CA ARG A 612 12.81 27.42 13.85
C ARG A 612 13.37 28.56 12.99
N GLY A 613 13.95 28.24 11.84
CA GLY A 613 14.56 29.16 10.90
C GLY A 613 15.95 29.69 11.30
N MET A 614 16.51 29.22 12.41
CA MET A 614 17.85 29.65 12.87
C MET A 614 19.00 28.87 12.21
N GLY A 615 18.70 27.84 11.40
CA GLY A 615 19.71 26.98 10.77
C GLY A 615 20.54 26.18 11.78
N LEU A 616 19.96 25.86 12.93
CA LEU A 616 20.62 25.09 13.98
C LEU A 616 20.67 23.60 13.63
N LEU A 617 21.77 22.96 14.03
CA LEU A 617 22.02 21.54 13.82
C LEU A 617 22.06 20.81 15.17
N ALA A 618 21.20 19.82 15.37
CA ALA A 618 21.36 18.87 16.45
C ALA A 618 22.41 17.83 16.04
N VAL A 619 23.52 17.78 16.77
CA VAL A 619 24.61 16.84 16.51
C VAL A 619 24.52 15.67 17.48
N ASP A 620 24.63 14.46 16.95
CA ASP A 620 24.76 13.22 17.74
C ASP A 620 25.91 12.38 17.19
N ARG A 621 26.42 11.46 18.02
CA ARG A 621 27.48 10.52 17.66
C ARG A 621 27.05 9.09 17.97
N VAL A 622 27.38 8.19 17.05
CA VAL A 622 27.30 6.74 17.25
C VAL A 622 28.67 6.13 17.00
N ASP A 623 29.11 5.27 17.89
CA ASP A 623 30.34 4.49 17.73
C ASP A 623 29.98 3.05 17.45
N LEU A 624 30.54 2.50 16.36
CA LEU A 624 30.40 1.11 15.97
C LEU A 624 31.78 0.46 16.00
N THR A 625 31.86 -0.84 16.27
CA THR A 625 33.11 -1.60 16.09
C THR A 625 33.05 -2.47 14.85
N ALA A 626 34.15 -2.50 14.10
CA ALA A 626 34.28 -3.27 12.88
C ALA A 626 35.71 -3.80 12.73
N PRO A 627 35.90 -5.08 12.36
CA PRO A 627 37.21 -5.58 11.97
C PRO A 627 37.69 -4.95 10.66
N PRO A 628 38.97 -5.09 10.30
CA PRO A 628 39.50 -4.58 9.03
C PRO A 628 38.80 -5.22 7.82
N GLY A 629 38.34 -4.41 6.87
CA GLY A 629 37.54 -4.91 5.75
C GLY A 629 36.82 -3.83 4.95
N ALA A 630 36.07 -4.25 3.93
CA ALA A 630 35.22 -3.40 3.12
C ALA A 630 33.76 -3.60 3.51
N TYR A 631 33.07 -2.49 3.79
CA TYR A 631 31.71 -2.47 4.27
C TYR A 631 30.85 -1.51 3.46
N ARG A 632 29.55 -1.79 3.45
CA ARG A 632 28.52 -0.82 3.07
C ARG A 632 27.78 -0.37 4.33
N LEU A 633 27.88 0.92 4.61
CA LEU A 633 27.15 1.59 5.66
C LEU A 633 25.83 2.12 5.09
N ALA A 634 24.71 1.70 5.69
CA ALA A 634 23.39 2.28 5.44
C ALA A 634 22.90 3.01 6.69
N LEU A 635 22.44 4.24 6.52
CA LEU A 635 21.93 5.10 7.57
C LEU A 635 20.51 5.49 7.23
N GLN A 636 19.59 5.39 8.18
CA GLN A 636 18.24 5.89 8.06
C GLN A 636 17.88 6.70 9.30
N MET A 637 17.18 7.80 9.06
CA MET A 637 16.52 8.58 10.09
C MET A 637 15.05 8.73 9.70
N SER A 638 14.14 8.40 10.61
CA SER A 638 12.71 8.64 10.47
C SER A 638 12.17 9.37 11.68
N ARG A 639 11.07 10.10 11.48
CA ARG A 639 10.29 10.68 12.58
C ARG A 639 9.14 9.76 12.90
N LEU A 640 9.04 9.31 14.16
CA LEU A 640 8.00 8.36 14.57
C LEU A 640 6.60 8.91 14.29
N ASN A 641 5.68 8.00 13.95
CA ASN A 641 4.27 8.29 13.65
C ASN A 641 4.06 9.25 12.48
N THR A 642 5.04 9.37 11.58
CA THR A 642 4.94 10.17 10.35
C THR A 642 5.57 9.43 9.18
N ASN A 643 5.29 9.87 7.97
CA ASN A 643 5.95 9.42 6.74
C ASN A 643 7.31 10.11 6.48
N ARG A 644 7.84 10.89 7.44
CA ARG A 644 9.10 11.63 7.25
C ARG A 644 10.31 10.73 7.46
N LEU A 645 11.08 10.51 6.40
CA LEU A 645 12.23 9.60 6.39
C LEU A 645 13.32 10.10 5.44
N GLN A 646 14.57 9.80 5.78
CA GLN A 646 15.69 9.88 4.85
C GLN A 646 16.62 8.70 5.07
N ALA A 647 17.24 8.21 3.99
CA ALA A 647 18.31 7.24 4.08
C ALA A 647 19.50 7.62 3.19
N TYR A 648 20.68 7.15 3.58
CA TYR A 648 21.93 7.29 2.84
C TYR A 648 22.70 5.98 2.88
N HIS A 649 23.53 5.76 1.85
CA HIS A 649 24.46 4.64 1.79
C HIS A 649 25.87 5.13 1.45
N GLN A 650 26.88 4.49 2.04
CA GLN A 650 28.30 4.79 1.79
C GLN A 650 29.13 3.51 1.85
N GLU A 651 30.08 3.36 0.93
CA GLU A 651 31.16 2.38 1.05
C GLU A 651 32.19 2.88 2.08
N VAL A 652 32.56 2.01 3.02
CA VAL A 652 33.49 2.27 4.11
C VAL A 652 34.58 1.22 4.08
N GLU A 653 35.83 1.67 3.98
CA GLU A 653 37.01 0.81 4.09
C GLU A 653 37.61 0.99 5.47
N VAL A 654 37.67 -0.10 6.24
CA VAL A 654 38.24 -0.14 7.58
C VAL A 654 39.69 -0.60 7.49
N PRO A 655 40.68 0.24 7.81
CA PRO A 655 42.09 -0.13 7.74
C PRO A 655 42.47 -1.18 8.79
N ASP A 656 43.48 -2.00 8.47
CA ASP A 656 44.16 -2.81 9.47
C ASP A 656 45.16 -1.97 10.27
N TYR A 657 44.66 -1.41 11.38
CA TYR A 657 45.47 -0.60 12.30
C TYR A 657 46.59 -1.39 12.99
N GLU A 658 46.52 -2.73 13.01
CA GLU A 658 47.52 -3.62 13.62
C GLU A 658 48.59 -4.10 12.63
N SER A 659 48.53 -3.68 11.37
CA SER A 659 49.50 -4.04 10.32
C SER A 659 50.95 -3.60 10.59
N GLY A 660 51.18 -2.74 11.59
CA GLY A 660 52.48 -2.14 11.90
C GLY A 660 52.96 -1.11 10.88
N GLN A 661 52.12 -0.75 9.91
CA GLN A 661 52.38 0.34 8.97
C GLN A 661 52.06 1.69 9.62
N LEU A 662 52.81 2.73 9.24
CA LEU A 662 52.51 4.10 9.64
C LEU A 662 51.14 4.50 9.06
N LEU A 663 50.18 4.75 9.94
CA LEU A 663 48.81 5.05 9.56
C LEU A 663 48.37 6.39 10.11
N LEU A 664 47.41 6.99 9.40
CA LEU A 664 46.73 8.22 9.77
C LEU A 664 45.24 7.92 9.74
N SER A 665 44.53 8.28 10.81
CA SER A 665 43.07 8.16 10.90
C SER A 665 42.38 8.95 9.80
N ASP A 666 41.07 8.76 9.68
CA ASP A 666 40.27 9.72 8.94
C ASP A 666 40.34 11.12 9.58
N LEU A 667 40.17 12.14 8.74
CA LEU A 667 40.25 13.54 9.16
C LEU A 667 38.88 14.00 9.65
N GLN A 668 38.75 14.23 10.95
CA GLN A 668 37.53 14.74 11.54
C GLN A 668 37.49 16.27 11.45
N VAL A 669 36.56 16.78 10.64
CA VAL A 669 36.34 18.22 10.51
C VAL A 669 35.38 18.68 11.62
N ALA A 670 35.75 19.75 12.34
CA ALA A 670 35.04 20.18 13.55
C ALA A 670 34.86 21.71 13.59
N TYR A 671 33.77 22.13 14.24
CA TYR A 671 33.51 23.54 14.56
C TYR A 671 34.42 24.06 15.68
N ARG A 672 34.86 23.17 16.57
CA ARG A 672 35.73 23.49 17.69
C ARG A 672 36.42 22.23 18.22
N VAL A 673 37.68 22.37 18.62
CA VAL A 673 38.43 21.35 19.38
C VAL A 673 39.04 22.03 20.60
N VAL A 674 38.85 21.47 21.79
CA VAL A 674 39.41 21.95 23.06
C VAL A 674 39.85 20.77 23.92
N GLU A 675 40.70 20.98 24.92
CA GLU A 675 41.00 19.92 25.90
C GLU A 675 39.72 19.56 26.69
N ALA A 676 39.51 18.26 26.90
CA ALA A 676 38.34 17.74 27.58
C ALA A 676 38.41 18.04 29.09
N GLY A 677 37.49 18.87 29.56
CA GLY A 677 37.35 19.17 30.99
C GLY A 677 36.54 18.12 31.78
N PRO A 678 36.56 18.18 33.12
CA PRO A 678 35.70 17.35 33.95
C PRO A 678 34.22 17.55 33.61
N GLY A 679 33.50 16.46 33.29
CA GLY A 679 32.08 16.51 32.94
C GLY A 679 31.78 16.82 31.47
N ALA A 680 32.79 16.81 30.58
CA ALA A 680 32.55 16.83 29.15
C ALA A 680 31.66 15.64 28.72
N ASP A 681 30.76 15.88 27.76
CA ASP A 681 29.89 14.84 27.21
C ASP A 681 30.77 13.74 26.57
N PRO A 682 30.71 12.48 27.03
CA PRO A 682 31.49 11.38 26.49
C PRO A 682 31.37 11.22 24.97
N LYS A 683 30.20 11.52 24.38
CA LYS A 683 30.01 11.48 22.93
C LYS A 683 30.82 12.54 22.19
N SER A 684 31.14 13.65 22.85
CA SER A 684 31.98 14.71 22.29
C SER A 684 33.47 14.52 22.58
N VAL A 685 33.87 13.51 23.35
CA VAL A 685 35.26 13.31 23.76
C VAL A 685 35.93 12.21 22.95
N ARG A 686 37.18 12.45 22.54
CA ARG A 686 38.07 11.46 21.96
C ARG A 686 39.51 11.71 22.43
N GLY A 687 40.10 10.72 23.08
CA GLY A 687 41.38 10.89 23.78
C GLY A 687 41.27 12.00 24.84
N GLN A 688 42.15 13.00 24.73
CA GLN A 688 42.16 14.19 25.60
C GLN A 688 41.33 15.35 25.06
N TRP A 689 40.71 15.21 23.89
CA TRP A 689 40.06 16.30 23.17
C TRP A 689 38.54 16.21 23.27
N GLN A 690 37.90 17.34 23.53
CA GLN A 690 36.48 17.54 23.29
C GLN A 690 36.28 18.18 21.90
N ILE A 691 35.61 17.47 21.02
CA ILE A 691 35.46 17.77 19.60
C ILE A 691 33.99 18.08 19.31
N ALA A 692 33.70 19.32 18.91
CA ALA A 692 32.41 19.71 18.36
C ALA A 692 32.39 19.37 16.87
N ALA A 693 31.98 18.14 16.53
CA ALA A 693 31.97 17.64 15.16
C ALA A 693 31.14 18.53 14.21
N ALA A 694 31.54 18.57 12.94
CA ALA A 694 30.83 19.28 11.89
C ALA A 694 30.30 18.33 10.80
N PRO A 695 29.23 17.55 11.06
CA PRO A 695 28.69 16.57 10.10
C PRO A 695 28.30 17.18 8.74
N SER A 696 27.82 18.42 8.72
CA SER A 696 27.48 19.14 7.47
C SER A 696 28.72 19.48 6.64
N ARG A 697 29.90 19.48 7.27
CA ARG A 697 31.19 19.96 6.74
C ARG A 697 31.06 21.35 6.11
N ALA A 698 30.13 22.16 6.60
CA ALA A 698 29.79 23.47 6.09
C ALA A 698 29.98 24.53 7.18
N PHE A 699 30.67 25.61 6.81
CA PHE A 699 31.08 26.68 7.72
C PHE A 699 30.69 28.03 7.14
N ARG A 700 30.32 28.99 7.98
CA ARG A 700 30.09 30.37 7.53
C ARG A 700 31.42 31.08 7.30
N SER A 701 31.44 32.03 6.39
CA SER A 701 32.66 32.82 6.12
C SER A 701 33.11 33.56 7.39
N GLY A 702 34.35 33.28 7.82
CA GLY A 702 34.96 33.83 9.02
C GLY A 702 34.95 32.89 10.24
N GLU A 703 34.26 31.75 10.17
CA GLU A 703 34.31 30.72 11.22
C GLU A 703 35.63 29.93 11.14
N PRO A 704 36.25 29.59 12.28
CA PRO A 704 37.42 28.71 12.30
C PRO A 704 37.02 27.29 11.89
N VAL A 705 37.94 26.60 11.20
CA VAL A 705 37.78 25.19 10.81
C VAL A 705 38.85 24.38 11.50
N TYR A 706 38.45 23.42 12.32
CA TYR A 706 39.38 22.52 13.00
C TYR A 706 39.41 21.17 12.29
N VAL A 707 40.59 20.54 12.25
CA VAL A 707 40.77 19.18 11.74
C VAL A 707 41.50 18.36 12.79
N TYR A 708 40.80 17.38 13.37
CA TYR A 708 41.35 16.41 14.31
C TYR A 708 41.80 15.12 13.59
N PHE A 709 42.86 14.51 14.11
CA PHE A 709 43.44 13.28 13.57
C PHE A 709 44.28 12.50 14.59
N GLU A 710 44.47 11.21 14.30
CA GLU A 710 45.31 10.30 15.08
C GLU A 710 46.35 9.64 14.17
N ILE A 711 47.58 9.54 14.66
CA ILE A 711 48.72 8.91 14.02
C ILE A 711 48.99 7.60 14.74
N TYR A 712 49.20 6.51 13.99
CA TYR A 712 49.44 5.19 14.55
C TYR A 712 50.74 4.56 14.03
N ASN A 713 51.36 3.75 14.89
CA ASN A 713 52.53 2.93 14.58
C ASN A 713 53.77 3.75 14.18
N LEU A 714 54.03 4.88 14.86
CA LEU A 714 55.28 5.62 14.76
C LEU A 714 56.46 4.81 15.30
N THR A 715 57.61 4.94 14.66
CA THR A 715 58.83 4.25 15.07
C THR A 715 59.50 4.98 16.21
N ARG A 716 59.81 4.24 17.28
CA ARG A 716 60.65 4.76 18.37
C ARG A 716 62.11 4.77 17.96
N ASP A 717 62.81 5.85 18.27
CA ASP A 717 64.25 5.95 18.14
C ASP A 717 64.98 5.16 19.24
N SER A 718 66.33 5.19 19.23
CA SER A 718 67.16 4.51 20.21
C SER A 718 66.97 5.00 21.66
N PHE A 719 66.34 6.15 21.86
CA PHE A 719 66.03 6.74 23.17
C PHE A 719 64.57 6.49 23.58
N GLY A 720 63.79 5.79 22.76
CA GLY A 720 62.39 5.47 23.00
C GLY A 720 61.40 6.56 22.59
N ASN A 721 61.86 7.66 21.99
CA ASN A 721 61.02 8.77 21.53
C ASN A 721 60.59 8.57 20.08
N THR A 722 59.46 9.14 19.69
CA THR A 722 59.05 9.21 18.28
C THR A 722 59.41 10.59 17.72
N ARG A 723 59.79 10.66 16.44
CA ARG A 723 60.07 11.92 15.75
C ARG A 723 59.39 11.92 14.39
N TYR A 724 58.53 12.91 14.17
CA TYR A 724 57.69 12.94 12.98
C TYR A 724 57.42 14.38 12.52
N GLU A 725 57.07 14.52 11.24
CA GLU A 725 56.63 15.77 10.64
C GLU A 725 55.16 15.66 10.24
N VAL A 726 54.36 16.64 10.65
CA VAL A 726 52.97 16.79 10.21
C VAL A 726 52.91 17.97 9.25
N GLY A 727 52.41 17.73 8.05
CA GLY A 727 52.18 18.75 7.04
C GLY A 727 50.74 18.73 6.54
N TYR A 728 50.13 19.89 6.35
CA TYR A 728 48.83 19.99 5.72
C TYR A 728 48.84 21.01 4.58
N GLU A 729 47.99 20.73 3.59
CA GLU A 729 47.78 21.55 2.41
C GLU A 729 46.28 21.79 2.21
N VAL A 730 45.87 23.07 2.19
CA VAL A 730 44.48 23.46 1.94
C VAL A 730 44.36 24.06 0.55
N ARG A 731 43.46 23.51 -0.27
CA ARG A 731 43.18 23.98 -1.64
C ARG A 731 41.69 24.23 -1.86
N ARG A 732 41.36 25.38 -2.46
CA ARG A 732 40.00 25.66 -2.95
C ARG A 732 39.74 25.01 -4.31
N GLY A 733 38.67 24.24 -4.42
CA GLY A 733 38.21 23.65 -5.68
C GLY A 733 37.56 24.67 -6.60
N ARG A 734 37.88 24.65 -7.91
CA ARG A 734 37.19 25.47 -8.92
C ARG A 734 35.90 24.80 -9.41
N LYS A 735 34.82 25.56 -9.62
CA LYS A 735 33.68 25.12 -10.44
C LYS A 735 34.19 24.89 -11.88
N LYS A 736 34.01 23.68 -12.44
CA LYS A 736 34.23 23.45 -13.88
C LYS A 736 33.18 24.24 -14.66
N LEU A 737 33.50 25.45 -15.13
CA LEU A 737 32.77 26.07 -16.23
C LEU A 737 33.23 25.44 -17.55
N LYS A 738 32.27 25.10 -18.43
CA LYS A 738 32.48 24.44 -19.73
C LYS A 738 33.22 25.28 -20.80
N THR A 739 33.81 26.42 -20.46
CA THR A 739 34.44 27.32 -21.44
C THR A 739 35.84 27.76 -20.99
N LEU A 740 36.81 27.47 -21.87
CA LEU A 740 38.24 27.82 -21.92
C LEU A 740 39.02 27.97 -20.60
N ALA A 741 39.98 27.05 -20.45
CA ALA A 741 40.97 27.02 -19.40
C ALA A 741 41.84 28.30 -19.37
N ARG A 742 41.74 29.05 -18.28
CA ARG A 742 42.84 29.93 -17.81
C ARG A 742 43.42 29.34 -16.53
N LYS A 743 44.63 28.77 -16.66
CA LYS A 743 45.45 28.22 -15.56
C LYS A 743 45.87 29.41 -14.69
N GLY A 744 45.25 29.54 -13.52
CA GLY A 744 45.66 30.48 -12.48
C GLY A 744 45.75 29.69 -11.17
N SER A 745 46.78 29.96 -10.37
CA SER A 745 46.97 29.33 -9.06
C SER A 745 45.73 29.55 -8.19
N GLY A 746 45.13 28.47 -7.70
CA GLY A 746 44.18 28.57 -6.60
C GLY A 746 44.94 28.96 -5.33
N GLU A 747 44.29 29.67 -4.41
CA GLU A 747 44.80 29.88 -3.05
C GLU A 747 45.18 28.51 -2.46
N MET A 748 46.46 28.34 -2.16
CA MET A 748 47.07 27.14 -1.62
C MET A 748 47.86 27.57 -0.40
N VAL A 749 47.47 27.04 0.75
CA VAL A 749 48.20 27.24 2.01
C VAL A 749 48.80 25.89 2.38
N SER A 750 50.11 25.86 2.57
CA SER A 750 50.84 24.66 3.02
C SER A 750 51.65 25.03 4.24
N VAL A 751 51.49 24.24 5.29
CA VAL A 751 52.19 24.39 6.58
C VAL A 751 52.71 23.02 6.98
N SER A 752 53.94 22.95 7.49
CA SER A 752 54.45 21.75 8.16
C SER A 752 55.20 22.11 9.43
N TYR A 753 55.18 21.18 10.38
CA TYR A 753 55.88 21.30 11.67
C TYR A 753 56.40 19.93 12.12
N THR A 754 57.51 19.95 12.84
CA THR A 754 58.13 18.73 13.39
C THR A 754 57.79 18.60 14.87
N GLN A 755 57.48 17.37 15.29
CA GLN A 755 57.15 17.01 16.66
C GLN A 755 58.07 15.89 17.17
N VAL A 756 58.25 15.84 18.49
CA VAL A 756 58.87 14.74 19.22
C VAL A 756 57.84 14.21 20.20
N GLY A 757 57.41 12.96 20.00
CA GLY A 757 56.42 12.28 20.82
C GLY A 757 57.04 11.25 21.76
N ALA A 758 56.24 10.78 22.71
CA ALA A 758 56.63 9.74 23.66
C ALA A 758 55.95 8.38 23.37
N SER A 759 54.97 8.38 22.46
CA SER A 759 54.14 7.23 22.11
C SER A 759 54.24 6.91 20.60
N PRO A 760 54.12 5.61 20.21
CA PRO A 760 53.91 5.20 18.82
C PRO A 760 52.59 5.70 18.25
N ASP A 761 51.62 5.95 19.12
CA ASP A 761 50.29 6.43 18.76
C ASP A 761 50.08 7.81 19.38
N GLU A 762 49.77 8.81 18.55
CA GLU A 762 49.67 10.22 18.94
C GLU A 762 48.36 10.81 18.37
N SER A 763 47.79 11.84 19.03
CA SER A 763 46.57 12.52 18.58
C SER A 763 46.73 14.03 18.66
N ASP A 764 46.31 14.75 17.63
CA ASP A 764 46.48 16.20 17.55
C ASP A 764 45.37 16.83 16.68
N TYR A 765 45.32 18.16 16.63
CA TYR A 765 44.44 18.90 15.74
C TYR A 765 45.13 20.11 15.13
N VAL A 766 44.62 20.57 13.98
CA VAL A 766 45.04 21.83 13.36
C VAL A 766 43.85 22.78 13.23
N GLU A 767 44.05 24.05 13.57
CA GLU A 767 43.15 25.14 13.20
C GLU A 767 43.56 25.67 11.83
N LEU A 768 42.66 25.58 10.85
CA LEU A 768 42.87 26.14 9.53
C LEU A 768 42.48 27.63 9.56
N ASP A 769 43.46 28.53 9.41
CA ASP A 769 43.18 29.97 9.32
C ASP A 769 42.51 30.32 7.99
N LEU A 770 41.17 30.32 8.01
CA LEU A 770 40.31 30.62 6.87
C LEU A 770 39.46 31.87 7.13
N ARG A 771 39.92 32.79 7.98
CA ARG A 771 39.20 34.04 8.30
C ARG A 771 38.90 34.90 7.06
N THR A 772 39.74 34.80 6.03
CA THR A 772 39.58 35.46 4.72
C THR A 772 39.15 34.49 3.61
N GLY A 773 38.82 33.24 3.97
CA GLY A 773 38.42 32.19 3.05
C GLY A 773 37.17 32.58 2.26
N LYS A 774 37.28 32.54 0.93
CA LYS A 774 36.17 32.82 0.03
C LYS A 774 35.18 31.65 -0.01
N PRO A 775 33.87 31.90 -0.13
CA PRO A 775 32.87 30.84 -0.26
C PRO A 775 33.22 29.83 -1.35
N GLY A 776 33.07 28.54 -1.06
CA GLY A 776 33.40 27.46 -1.98
C GLY A 776 33.83 26.17 -1.30
N ARG A 777 34.12 25.15 -2.11
CA ARG A 777 34.55 23.83 -1.62
C ARG A 777 36.07 23.81 -1.45
N TYR A 778 36.51 23.27 -0.33
CA TYR A 778 37.91 23.13 0.05
C TYR A 778 38.28 21.66 0.22
N ARG A 779 39.55 21.36 -0.03
CA ARG A 779 40.19 20.08 0.27
C ARG A 779 41.38 20.34 1.17
N VAL A 780 41.48 19.56 2.25
CA VAL A 780 42.67 19.49 3.09
C VAL A 780 43.37 18.17 2.80
N LYS A 781 44.66 18.22 2.50
CA LYS A 781 45.51 17.04 2.37
C LYS A 781 46.50 17.07 3.52
N MET A 782 46.47 16.06 4.37
CA MET A 782 47.40 15.93 5.49
C MET A 782 48.38 14.81 5.22
N THR A 783 49.65 15.07 5.51
CA THR A 783 50.78 14.18 5.31
C THR A 783 51.52 14.06 6.62
N VAL A 784 51.77 12.83 7.05
CA VAL A 784 52.60 12.53 8.22
C VAL A 784 53.79 11.74 7.76
N LYS A 785 54.99 12.19 8.17
CA LYS A 785 56.25 11.53 7.86
C LYS A 785 56.95 11.12 9.16
N ASP A 786 57.19 9.83 9.32
CA ASP A 786 58.04 9.29 10.38
C ASP A 786 59.51 9.55 10.01
N LEU A 787 60.19 10.36 10.82
CA LEU A 787 61.56 10.80 10.56
C LEU A 787 62.61 9.78 11.02
N VAL A 788 62.21 8.72 11.72
CA VAL A 788 63.12 7.65 12.17
C VAL A 788 63.33 6.62 11.08
N ASN A 789 62.29 6.28 10.31
CA ASN A 789 62.34 5.26 9.26
C ASN A 789 62.02 5.78 7.84
N ASP A 790 61.80 7.10 7.69
CA ASP A 790 61.48 7.81 6.44
C ASP A 790 60.18 7.37 5.74
N ARG A 791 59.27 6.67 6.45
CA ARG A 791 57.93 6.32 5.94
C ARG A 791 57.00 7.51 6.03
N GLN A 792 56.03 7.57 5.11
CA GLN A 792 55.01 8.61 5.09
C GLN A 792 53.62 8.03 4.81
N THR A 793 52.61 8.72 5.31
CA THR A 793 51.20 8.41 5.08
C THR A 793 50.42 9.69 4.81
N VAL A 794 49.31 9.56 4.09
CA VAL A 794 48.52 10.70 3.60
C VAL A 794 47.03 10.43 3.76
N ARG A 795 46.29 11.45 4.19
CA ARG A 795 44.82 11.48 4.21
C ARG A 795 44.28 12.77 3.63
N GLU A 796 43.10 12.70 3.00
CA GLU A 796 42.42 13.87 2.44
C GLU A 796 41.05 14.06 3.09
N GLY A 797 40.72 15.30 3.40
CA GLY A 797 39.42 15.75 3.90
C GLY A 797 38.82 16.82 2.99
N ARG A 798 37.52 17.04 3.12
CA ARG A 798 36.78 18.06 2.34
C ARG A 798 35.80 18.80 3.22
N PHE A 799 35.60 20.08 2.96
CA PHE A 799 34.61 20.92 3.61
C PHE A 799 34.21 22.08 2.69
N GLN A 800 33.22 22.87 3.08
CA GLN A 800 32.72 24.00 2.31
C GLN A 800 32.56 25.24 3.19
N ILE A 801 32.94 26.40 2.64
CA ILE A 801 32.62 27.71 3.21
C ILE A 801 31.40 28.25 2.47
N LEU A 802 30.35 28.62 3.21
CA LEU A 802 29.12 29.21 2.71
C LEU A 802 29.22 30.73 2.65
N GLU A 803 28.35 31.35 1.85
CA GLU A 803 28.10 32.78 1.93
C GLU A 803 27.48 33.14 3.29
N LYS A 804 27.69 34.38 3.72
CA LYS A 804 27.24 34.87 5.03
C LYS A 804 25.72 34.93 5.15
#